data_AF-A0A7W2D645-F1
#
_entry.id   AF-A0A7W2D645-F1
#
_cell.length_a   1.000
_cell.length_b   1.000
_cell.length_c   1.000
_cell.angle_alpha   90.00
_cell.angle_beta   90.00
_cell.angle_gamma   90.00
#
_symmetry.space_group_name_H-M   'P 1'
#
loop_
_entity.id
_entity.type
_entity.pdbx_description
1 polymer ?
#
loop_
_entity_poly.entity_id
_entity_poly.type
_entity_poly.pdbx_seq_one_letter_code
_entity_poly.pdbx_strand_id
1 'polypeptide(L)'
;MATFLYKLGRFAFRRRHFVALIWVALLTLAGVGAAQAPAAGSTSFSIPGTEAQKAFDLLEDRFPGASADGATARVVFKAPDGEKITSSANKAVVKETVKELGTGSEVASVADPFQVKAVSQDRTIAYAQVSYKVSGMELEDSSREALEDTAQEARDAGLTVEIGGDALQAVPHTGATEVIGIGVAAVVLVITFGSLIAAGLPLLTALIGVGIGISTITALASTLDLGSTTSTLAMMIGLAVGIDYALFIVSRYRAELAEGREREEAAGRAVGTAGSAVVFAGLTVVIALVGLAVVNIPMLTKMGIAAAGTVVIAVLIALTLVPALLGYAGRKVRPAGAKGKLRGGRKKAEGASGHTADNPSGHSAEKPNMGTRWARFVVRRPVAVLLLGVVGLGAAAVPAGSLELGLPDDGSQPTSTTQRKAYDLLSEGFGPGFNGPLMVVVDAKSSDAPKAAVKEVTTTIKGLDNVAAVTPATYNEAGDTAMITVVPDSKPSSVQTEDLVHAIRDAGGDIKADTDAKVLVTGSTAMNIDVSQKLNDALLPYLALVVGLAFLLLIVVFRSILVPLKAALGFLLSVMAALGAVVAVFQWGWLADLMGVEETGPVMSMMPIFMVGVVFGLAMDYEVFLVTRMREAYVHGERPGQAIVTGFRHGARVVSAAAVIMMAVFAGFIGSSESMVKMIGFGLAIAVFFDAFIVRMAIVPAVLALLGKAAWWLPKWLDRALPNVDVEGEGLRDTVKDTADVEPAGSSPLPSGEPVPVAVREPVAVGVAASGADARLDTMQEPLVLPYGSYELDGSGVRGTVRNADGVGVAHAAVTLISPSGQQLGRSVPHADGSYVLDAPGPGSYVLIVGAEGYQPHATTVVVGEAALVHDILLSGPARASVQGTVREGVGGLPLSDARVTLVDAAGNVVATATTGEDGAYAFTDLEAGDYSVVASGYPPVASPLQVDGAGVEGFDIELRHSDE
;
A
#
# COMPACT_ATOMS: atom_id res chain seq x y z
N MET A 1 0.88 -23.45 -22.85
CA MET A 1 1.32 -22.53 -21.78
C MET A 1 2.31 -23.20 -20.83
N ALA A 2 1.97 -24.35 -20.23
CA ALA A 2 2.83 -25.10 -19.32
C ALA A 2 4.27 -25.34 -19.85
N THR A 3 4.44 -25.66 -21.14
CA THR A 3 5.76 -25.85 -21.77
C THR A 3 6.63 -24.59 -21.77
N PHE A 4 6.03 -23.42 -21.98
CA PHE A 4 6.76 -22.14 -21.94
C PHE A 4 7.18 -21.81 -20.50
N LEU A 5 6.25 -21.95 -19.54
CA LEU A 5 6.52 -21.74 -18.13
C LEU A 5 7.56 -22.71 -17.56
N TYR A 6 7.57 -23.95 -18.04
CA TYR A 6 8.61 -24.93 -17.70
C TYR A 6 10.00 -24.47 -18.17
N LYS A 7 10.12 -24.01 -19.43
CA LYS A 7 11.38 -23.46 -19.97
C LYS A 7 11.81 -22.23 -19.18
N LEU A 8 10.88 -21.35 -18.83
CA LEU A 8 11.13 -20.16 -18.02
C LEU A 8 11.65 -20.53 -16.62
N GLY A 9 11.03 -21.50 -15.95
CA GLY A 9 11.46 -21.98 -14.64
C GLY A 9 12.88 -22.58 -14.67
N ARG A 10 13.21 -23.39 -15.69
CA ARG A 10 14.58 -23.92 -15.88
C ARG A 10 15.58 -22.81 -16.17
N PHE A 11 15.21 -21.85 -17.02
CA PHE A 11 16.05 -20.70 -17.34
C PHE A 11 16.37 -19.88 -16.08
N ALA A 12 15.35 -19.56 -15.28
CA ALA A 12 15.51 -18.81 -14.05
C ALA A 12 16.37 -19.55 -13.02
N PHE A 13 16.20 -20.87 -12.90
CA PHE A 13 17.03 -21.71 -12.03
C PHE A 13 18.51 -21.72 -12.48
N ARG A 14 18.77 -21.86 -13.79
CA ARG A 14 20.14 -21.91 -14.34
C ARG A 14 20.83 -20.54 -14.30
N ARG A 15 20.13 -19.49 -14.70
CA ARG A 15 20.64 -18.10 -14.72
C ARG A 15 20.24 -17.31 -13.48
N ARG A 16 20.23 -17.97 -12.32
CA ARG A 16 19.77 -17.41 -11.04
C ARG A 16 20.43 -16.08 -10.65
N HIS A 17 21.70 -15.87 -11.01
CA HIS A 17 22.43 -14.63 -10.75
C HIS A 17 21.87 -13.47 -11.57
N PHE A 18 21.66 -13.70 -12.86
CA PHE A 18 21.10 -12.70 -13.76
C PHE A 18 19.67 -12.32 -13.38
N VAL A 19 18.82 -13.31 -13.07
CA VAL A 19 17.43 -13.05 -12.66
C VAL A 19 17.37 -12.30 -11.32
N ALA A 20 18.17 -12.69 -10.33
CA ALA A 20 18.23 -11.98 -9.06
C ALA A 20 18.73 -10.53 -9.25
N LEU A 21 19.75 -10.31 -10.07
CA LEU A 21 20.26 -8.97 -10.37
C LEU A 21 19.22 -8.08 -11.05
N ILE A 22 18.42 -8.60 -11.98
CA ILE A 22 17.33 -7.84 -12.60
C ILE A 22 16.32 -7.37 -11.54
N TRP A 23 15.88 -8.26 -10.65
CA TRP A 23 14.90 -7.90 -9.62
C TRP A 23 15.45 -6.94 -8.58
N VAL A 24 16.73 -7.09 -8.20
CA VAL A 24 17.41 -6.11 -7.34
C VAL A 24 17.52 -4.77 -8.06
N ALA A 25 17.89 -4.74 -9.34
CA ALA A 25 17.96 -3.51 -10.13
C ALA A 25 16.59 -2.83 -10.27
N LEU A 26 15.52 -3.59 -10.47
CA LEU A 26 14.15 -3.06 -10.50
C LEU A 26 13.73 -2.48 -9.15
N LEU A 27 14.06 -3.16 -8.04
CA LEU A 27 13.81 -2.63 -6.69
C LEU A 27 14.62 -1.36 -6.44
N THR A 28 15.89 -1.32 -6.82
CA THR A 28 16.71 -0.12 -6.69
C THR A 28 16.18 1.02 -7.57
N LEU A 29 15.80 0.74 -8.82
CA LEU A 29 15.25 1.74 -9.72
C LEU A 29 13.93 2.32 -9.20
N ALA A 30 13.00 1.46 -8.78
CA ALA A 30 11.74 1.88 -8.19
C ALA A 30 11.96 2.65 -6.88
N GLY A 31 12.87 2.18 -6.01
CA GLY A 31 13.20 2.84 -4.75
C GLY A 31 13.85 4.20 -4.93
N VAL A 32 14.76 4.34 -5.90
CA VAL A 32 15.35 5.65 -6.27
C VAL A 32 14.30 6.58 -6.86
N GLY A 33 13.42 6.07 -7.73
CA GLY A 33 12.29 6.84 -8.25
C GLY A 33 11.35 7.30 -7.15
N ALA A 34 11.06 6.45 -6.17
CA ALA A 34 10.23 6.80 -5.01
C ALA A 34 10.89 7.86 -4.12
N ALA A 35 12.20 7.75 -3.89
CA ALA A 35 12.95 8.69 -3.06
C ALA A 35 13.10 10.09 -3.70
N GLN A 36 13.07 10.16 -5.03
CA GLN A 36 13.09 11.42 -5.80
C GLN A 36 11.69 11.96 -6.11
N ALA A 37 10.64 11.17 -5.88
CA ALA A 37 9.29 11.61 -6.18
C ALA A 37 8.84 12.70 -5.19
N PRO A 38 8.13 13.73 -5.68
CA PRO A 38 7.44 14.67 -4.80
C PRO A 38 6.55 13.92 -3.82
N ALA A 39 6.30 14.52 -2.65
CA ALA A 39 5.29 14.04 -1.73
C ALA A 39 3.96 13.87 -2.51
N ALA A 40 3.26 12.75 -2.26
CA ALA A 40 1.98 12.51 -2.90
C ALA A 40 1.03 13.67 -2.55
N GLY A 41 0.54 14.37 -3.57
CA GLY A 41 -0.39 15.48 -3.39
C GLY A 41 -1.73 15.02 -2.82
N SER A 42 -2.51 15.99 -2.35
CA SER A 42 -3.89 15.73 -1.95
C SER A 42 -4.72 15.31 -3.16
N THR A 43 -5.23 14.07 -3.18
CA THR A 43 -6.12 13.64 -4.28
C THR A 43 -7.41 14.46 -4.20
N SER A 44 -7.68 15.28 -5.20
CA SER A 44 -8.96 15.97 -5.28
C SER A 44 -10.07 14.91 -5.43
N PHE A 45 -10.89 14.79 -4.39
CA PHE A 45 -11.95 13.79 -4.33
C PHE A 45 -13.10 14.22 -5.23
N SER A 46 -12.94 14.04 -6.54
CA SER A 46 -13.96 14.32 -7.53
C SER A 46 -14.80 13.09 -7.83
N ILE A 47 -16.12 13.28 -7.90
CA ILE A 47 -17.05 12.21 -8.32
C ILE A 47 -17.87 12.72 -9.50
N PRO A 48 -17.31 12.59 -10.72
CA PRO A 48 -18.00 13.05 -11.92
C PRO A 48 -19.39 12.46 -12.03
N GLY A 49 -20.36 13.30 -12.38
CA GLY A 49 -21.74 12.92 -12.65
C GLY A 49 -22.71 13.04 -11.48
N THR A 50 -22.23 13.19 -10.23
CA THR A 50 -23.09 13.39 -9.06
C THR A 50 -23.65 14.80 -8.99
N GLU A 51 -24.67 15.01 -8.16
CA GLU A 51 -25.25 16.34 -7.98
C GLU A 51 -24.37 17.20 -7.07
N ALA A 52 -23.85 16.62 -5.99
CA ALA A 52 -22.96 17.31 -5.06
C ALA A 52 -21.72 17.86 -5.77
N GLN A 53 -21.14 17.11 -6.73
CA GLN A 53 -20.02 17.58 -7.55
C GLN A 53 -20.45 18.74 -8.46
N LYS A 54 -21.60 18.65 -9.15
CA LYS A 54 -22.08 19.76 -10.00
C LYS A 54 -22.34 21.04 -9.22
N ALA A 55 -22.82 20.92 -7.98
CA ALA A 55 -22.98 22.07 -7.10
C ALA A 55 -21.63 22.61 -6.62
N PHE A 56 -20.66 21.75 -6.34
CA PHE A 56 -19.30 22.14 -6.01
C PHE A 56 -18.65 22.92 -7.16
N ASP A 57 -18.67 22.36 -8.37
CA ASP A 57 -18.15 23.01 -9.59
C ASP A 57 -18.84 24.37 -9.83
N LEU A 58 -20.16 24.44 -9.59
CA LEU A 58 -20.93 25.68 -9.71
C LEU A 58 -20.54 26.72 -8.65
N LEU A 59 -20.20 26.31 -7.42
CA LEU A 59 -19.73 27.23 -6.39
C LEU A 59 -18.38 27.83 -6.77
N GLU A 60 -17.47 27.03 -7.32
CA GLU A 60 -16.17 27.50 -7.80
C GLU A 60 -16.35 28.54 -8.92
N ASP A 61 -17.26 28.28 -9.86
CA ASP A 61 -17.60 29.19 -10.96
C ASP A 61 -18.27 30.49 -10.48
N ARG A 62 -19.16 30.43 -9.48
CA ARG A 62 -20.05 31.55 -9.09
C ARG A 62 -19.61 32.31 -7.85
N PHE A 63 -18.73 31.73 -7.03
CA PHE A 63 -18.16 32.32 -5.82
C PHE A 63 -16.62 32.22 -5.82
N PRO A 64 -15.92 32.84 -6.80
CA PRO A 64 -14.47 32.77 -6.90
C PRO A 64 -13.80 33.38 -5.66
N GLY A 65 -12.83 32.66 -5.09
CA GLY A 65 -12.08 33.10 -3.90
C GLY A 65 -12.67 32.69 -2.54
N ALA A 66 -13.84 32.05 -2.52
CA ALA A 66 -14.23 31.24 -1.37
C ALA A 66 -13.41 29.95 -1.44
N SER A 67 -12.27 29.88 -0.74
CA SER A 67 -11.36 28.72 -0.75
C SER A 67 -12.10 27.45 -0.34
N ALA A 68 -12.62 26.70 -1.31
CA ALA A 68 -13.39 25.47 -1.09
C ALA A 68 -12.48 24.26 -0.80
N ASP A 69 -11.19 24.37 -1.16
CA ASP A 69 -10.20 23.28 -1.03
C ASP A 69 -9.22 23.45 0.14
N GLY A 70 -9.31 24.56 0.88
CA GLY A 70 -8.46 24.82 2.04
C GLY A 70 -8.84 23.98 3.26
N ALA A 71 -7.86 23.51 4.03
CA ALA A 71 -8.11 22.79 5.28
C ALA A 71 -8.95 23.64 6.24
N THR A 72 -9.71 22.99 7.10
CA THR A 72 -10.46 23.66 8.17
C THR A 72 -10.18 23.03 9.53
N ALA A 73 -9.99 23.87 10.54
CA ALA A 73 -10.00 23.45 11.93
C ALA A 73 -11.20 24.07 12.65
N ARG A 74 -11.93 23.26 13.42
CA ARG A 74 -12.99 23.73 14.31
C ARG A 74 -12.50 23.61 15.74
N VAL A 75 -12.13 24.75 16.33
CA VAL A 75 -11.69 24.82 17.73
C VAL A 75 -12.91 25.06 18.61
N VAL A 76 -13.27 24.05 19.41
CA VAL A 76 -14.47 24.03 20.25
C VAL A 76 -14.07 24.29 21.69
N PHE A 77 -14.69 25.28 22.30
CA PHE A 77 -14.45 25.73 23.67
C PHE A 77 -15.66 25.39 24.54
N LYS A 78 -15.44 24.69 25.65
CA LYS A 78 -16.44 24.47 26.70
C LYS A 78 -15.96 25.12 28.00
N ALA A 79 -16.84 25.92 28.59
CA ALA A 79 -16.60 26.54 29.90
C ALA A 79 -16.62 25.50 31.02
N PRO A 80 -15.91 25.74 32.14
CA PRO A 80 -16.00 24.90 33.33
C PRO A 80 -17.43 24.70 33.81
N ASP A 81 -17.68 23.58 34.49
CA ASP A 81 -19.01 23.23 35.00
C ASP A 81 -19.61 24.36 35.86
N GLY A 82 -20.81 24.82 35.47
CA GLY A 82 -21.52 25.91 36.15
C GLY A 82 -21.15 27.32 35.68
N GLU A 83 -20.14 27.47 34.83
CA GLU A 83 -19.77 28.75 34.22
C GLU A 83 -20.40 28.97 32.84
N LYS A 84 -20.26 30.19 32.32
CA LYS A 84 -20.65 30.56 30.95
C LYS A 84 -19.42 30.90 30.15
N ILE A 85 -19.37 30.47 28.89
CA ILE A 85 -18.29 30.85 27.96
C ILE A 85 -18.31 32.34 27.65
N THR A 86 -19.46 32.99 27.87
CA THR A 86 -19.64 34.44 27.72
C THR A 86 -19.22 35.25 28.95
N SER A 87 -18.71 34.63 30.03
CA SER A 87 -18.17 35.35 31.19
C SER A 87 -16.97 36.21 30.76
N SER A 88 -16.68 37.30 31.48
CA SER A 88 -15.60 38.22 31.08
C SER A 88 -14.22 37.55 31.06
N ALA A 89 -13.96 36.62 31.99
CA ALA A 89 -12.72 35.86 32.04
C ALA A 89 -12.61 34.89 30.86
N ASN A 90 -13.60 34.01 30.68
CA ASN A 90 -13.58 32.99 29.62
C ASN A 90 -13.61 33.63 28.22
N LYS A 91 -14.37 34.71 28.05
CA LYS A 91 -14.42 35.47 26.79
C LYS A 91 -13.09 36.14 26.45
N ALA A 92 -12.29 36.54 27.44
CA ALA A 92 -10.96 37.10 27.20
C ALA A 92 -10.00 36.02 26.70
N VAL A 93 -10.02 34.84 27.33
CA VAL A 93 -9.23 33.67 26.90
C VAL A 93 -9.58 33.30 25.45
N VAL A 94 -10.86 33.07 25.14
CA VAL A 94 -11.29 32.69 23.78
C VAL A 94 -10.88 33.74 22.73
N LYS A 95 -10.97 35.04 23.07
CA LYS A 95 -10.55 36.12 22.16
C LYS A 95 -9.05 36.16 21.90
N GLU A 96 -8.23 35.90 22.92
CA GLU A 96 -6.79 35.84 22.72
C GLU A 96 -6.41 34.63 21.88
N THR A 97 -6.97 33.45 22.19
CA THR A 97 -6.78 32.24 21.39
C THR A 97 -7.15 32.44 19.93
N VAL A 98 -8.33 33.02 19.64
CA VAL A 98 -8.77 33.30 18.27
C VAL A 98 -7.84 34.26 17.54
N LYS A 99 -7.27 35.22 18.26
CA LYS A 99 -6.33 36.20 17.70
C LYS A 99 -4.98 35.54 17.38
N GLU A 100 -4.48 34.67 18.25
CA GLU A 100 -3.26 33.90 18.04
C GLU A 100 -3.39 32.93 16.87
N LEU A 101 -4.51 32.19 16.79
CA LEU A 101 -4.83 31.34 15.64
C LEU A 101 -4.81 32.11 14.31
N GLY A 102 -5.13 33.41 14.32
CA GLY A 102 -5.11 34.25 13.13
C GLY A 102 -3.71 34.70 12.66
N THR A 103 -2.65 34.39 13.41
CA THR A 103 -1.27 34.84 13.10
C THR A 103 -0.48 33.87 12.22
N GLY A 104 -0.98 32.65 12.00
CA GLY A 104 -0.31 31.63 11.18
C GLY A 104 -0.18 32.03 9.70
N SER A 105 0.98 31.74 9.10
CA SER A 105 1.30 32.05 7.69
C SER A 105 0.35 31.37 6.70
N GLU A 106 -0.06 30.14 6.99
CA GLU A 106 -0.96 29.32 6.15
C GLU A 106 -2.44 29.56 6.45
N VAL A 107 -2.78 30.37 7.46
CA VAL A 107 -4.17 30.66 7.84
C VAL A 107 -4.76 31.67 6.85
N ALA A 108 -5.89 31.31 6.25
CA ALA A 108 -6.67 32.17 5.36
C ALA A 108 -7.63 33.08 6.15
N SER A 109 -8.32 32.52 7.15
CA SER A 109 -9.23 33.30 8.01
C SER A 109 -9.55 32.57 9.32
N VAL A 110 -9.92 33.33 10.35
CA VAL A 110 -10.46 32.80 11.61
C VAL A 110 -11.76 33.52 11.94
N ALA A 111 -12.84 32.76 12.16
CA ALA A 111 -14.13 33.29 12.56
C ALA A 111 -14.24 33.43 14.08
N ASP A 112 -14.37 34.67 14.59
CA ASP A 112 -14.59 34.94 16.02
C ASP A 112 -15.98 34.46 16.46
N PRO A 113 -16.08 33.51 17.42
CA PRO A 113 -17.33 32.91 17.84
C PRO A 113 -18.38 33.92 18.30
N PHE A 114 -17.94 35.02 18.92
CA PHE A 114 -18.85 36.02 19.48
C PHE A 114 -19.36 37.00 18.42
N GLN A 115 -18.65 37.14 17.29
CA GLN A 115 -19.07 37.97 16.16
C GLN A 115 -20.05 37.22 15.26
N VAL A 116 -19.73 35.95 14.94
CA VAL A 116 -20.58 35.11 14.08
C VAL A 116 -21.71 34.41 14.85
N LYS A 117 -21.83 34.66 16.17
CA LYS A 117 -22.81 34.04 17.07
C LYS A 117 -22.73 32.50 17.10
N ALA A 118 -21.51 31.97 16.98
CA ALA A 118 -21.18 30.55 17.16
C ALA A 118 -21.08 30.18 18.65
N VAL A 119 -22.16 30.47 19.40
CA VAL A 119 -22.29 30.18 20.83
C VAL A 119 -23.58 29.40 21.04
N SER A 120 -23.49 28.30 21.77
CA SER A 120 -24.61 27.44 22.18
C SER A 120 -25.73 28.22 22.89
N GLN A 121 -26.96 27.70 22.83
CA GLN A 121 -28.13 28.38 23.42
C GLN A 121 -27.99 28.57 24.95
N ASP A 122 -27.41 27.59 25.63
CA ASP A 122 -27.13 27.62 27.07
C ASP A 122 -25.87 28.43 27.41
N ARG A 123 -25.11 28.91 26.42
CA ARG A 123 -23.89 29.72 26.53
C ARG A 123 -22.77 29.03 27.30
N THR A 124 -22.67 27.71 27.22
CA THR A 124 -21.59 26.93 27.83
C THR A 124 -20.51 26.55 26.82
N ILE A 125 -20.89 26.40 25.55
CA ILE A 125 -20.02 25.99 24.44
C ILE A 125 -19.96 27.09 23.36
N ALA A 126 -18.77 27.34 22.80
CA ALA A 126 -18.55 28.19 21.63
C ALA A 126 -17.56 27.51 20.66
N TYR A 127 -17.56 27.85 19.38
CA TYR A 127 -16.57 27.32 18.43
C TYR A 127 -16.00 28.40 17.51
N ALA A 128 -14.71 28.32 17.22
CA ALA A 128 -14.04 29.13 16.21
C ALA A 128 -13.70 28.24 15.00
N GLN A 129 -13.93 28.76 13.79
CA GLN A 129 -13.53 28.09 12.56
C GLN A 129 -12.28 28.76 12.00
N VAL A 130 -11.20 28.00 11.86
CA VAL A 130 -9.96 28.37 11.19
C VAL A 130 -10.01 27.77 9.79
N SER A 131 -9.77 28.57 8.77
CA SER A 131 -9.64 28.12 7.38
C SER A 131 -8.21 28.37 6.92
N TYR A 132 -7.61 27.40 6.24
CA TYR A 132 -6.24 27.45 5.75
C TYR A 132 -6.20 27.68 4.23
N LYS A 133 -5.05 28.14 3.74
CA LYS A 133 -4.82 28.41 2.31
C LYS A 133 -4.51 27.15 1.52
N VAL A 134 -4.02 26.11 2.20
CA VAL A 134 -3.61 24.82 1.65
C VAL A 134 -4.50 23.70 2.19
N SER A 135 -4.50 22.55 1.52
CA SER A 135 -5.24 21.36 1.98
C SER A 135 -4.66 20.80 3.28
N GLY A 136 -5.44 19.99 4.00
CA GLY A 136 -4.98 19.40 5.27
C GLY A 136 -3.69 18.58 5.11
N MET A 137 -3.54 17.84 3.99
CA MET A 137 -2.34 17.03 3.73
C MET A 137 -1.09 17.84 3.39
N GLU A 138 -1.26 19.08 2.93
CA GLU A 138 -0.15 19.99 2.57
C GLU A 138 0.19 20.96 3.70
N LEU A 139 -0.66 21.04 4.72
CA LEU A 139 -0.46 21.89 5.90
C LEU A 139 0.84 21.53 6.62
N GLU A 140 1.70 22.52 6.84
CA GLU A 140 2.99 22.31 7.51
C GLU A 140 2.80 21.78 8.95
N ASP A 141 3.74 20.94 9.39
CA ASP A 141 3.76 20.48 10.79
C ASP A 141 3.81 21.66 11.78
N SER A 142 4.48 22.75 11.40
CA SER A 142 4.56 24.00 12.17
C SER A 142 3.17 24.63 12.42
N SER A 143 2.30 24.64 11.41
CA SER A 143 0.93 25.16 11.49
C SER A 143 0.02 24.26 12.34
N ARG A 144 0.27 22.95 12.31
CA ARG A 144 -0.44 21.96 13.15
C ARG A 144 -0.03 22.09 14.62
N GLU A 145 1.27 22.16 14.88
CA GLU A 145 1.83 22.39 16.22
C GLU A 145 1.32 23.72 16.79
N ALA A 146 1.33 24.81 16.02
CA ALA A 146 0.80 26.10 16.46
C ALA A 146 -0.70 26.04 16.83
N LEU A 147 -1.50 25.30 16.06
CA LEU A 147 -2.92 25.07 16.35
C LEU A 147 -3.11 24.28 17.66
N GLU A 148 -2.31 23.24 17.88
CA GLU A 148 -2.35 22.42 19.11
C GLU A 148 -1.86 23.20 20.34
N ASP A 149 -0.75 23.93 20.22
CA ASP A 149 -0.16 24.74 21.29
C ASP A 149 -1.12 25.85 21.73
N THR A 150 -1.72 26.55 20.77
CA THR A 150 -2.68 27.64 21.06
C THR A 150 -3.94 27.09 21.76
N ALA A 151 -4.39 25.88 21.39
CA ALA A 151 -5.47 25.22 22.12
C ALA A 151 -5.03 24.75 23.51
N GLN A 152 -3.78 24.32 23.68
CA GLN A 152 -3.23 23.91 24.96
C GLN A 152 -3.13 25.08 25.94
N GLU A 153 -2.73 26.27 25.49
CA GLU A 153 -2.72 27.48 26.33
C GLU A 153 -4.12 27.83 26.87
N ALA A 154 -5.15 27.67 26.02
CA ALA A 154 -6.54 27.86 26.44
C ALA A 154 -7.01 26.77 27.42
N ARG A 155 -6.49 25.53 27.30
CA ARG A 155 -6.72 24.47 28.31
C ARG A 155 -6.06 24.79 29.64
N ASP A 156 -4.84 25.30 29.61
CA ASP A 156 -4.09 25.69 30.81
C ASP A 156 -4.75 26.88 31.53
N ALA A 157 -5.46 27.74 30.79
CA ALA A 157 -6.31 28.79 31.33
C ALA A 157 -7.64 28.28 31.95
N GLY A 158 -7.88 26.96 31.92
CA GLY A 158 -9.01 26.30 32.59
C GLY A 158 -10.20 25.98 31.69
N LEU A 159 -10.16 26.29 30.39
CA LEU A 159 -11.22 25.90 29.45
C LEU A 159 -11.03 24.44 29.00
N THR A 160 -12.12 23.77 28.63
CA THR A 160 -12.00 22.54 27.84
C THR A 160 -11.95 22.94 26.37
N VAL A 161 -10.84 22.63 25.68
CA VAL A 161 -10.67 22.98 24.26
C VAL A 161 -10.36 21.73 23.46
N GLU A 162 -11.15 21.49 22.41
CA GLU A 162 -11.02 20.33 21.55
C GLU A 162 -11.07 20.79 20.09
N ILE A 163 -10.30 20.13 19.23
CA ILE A 163 -10.12 20.53 17.84
C ILE A 163 -10.67 19.43 16.94
N GLY A 164 -11.63 19.78 16.09
CA GLY A 164 -12.13 18.94 15.00
C GLY A 164 -11.70 19.48 13.64
N GLY A 165 -12.11 18.77 12.58
CA GLY A 165 -11.76 19.13 11.21
C GLY A 165 -10.51 18.41 10.69
N ASP A 166 -10.18 18.68 9.43
CA ASP A 166 -9.17 17.95 8.66
C ASP A 166 -7.73 18.46 8.86
N ALA A 167 -7.56 19.64 9.49
CA ALA A 167 -6.24 20.20 9.79
C ALA A 167 -5.38 19.33 10.73
N LEU A 168 -5.99 18.58 11.64
CA LEU A 168 -5.30 17.69 12.59
C LEU A 168 -5.40 16.20 12.22
N GLN A 169 -5.80 15.86 10.99
CA GLN A 169 -5.75 14.45 10.60
C GLN A 169 -4.30 13.98 10.61
N ALA A 170 -4.02 13.03 11.50
CA ALA A 170 -2.69 12.46 11.66
C ALA A 170 -2.29 11.68 10.41
N VAL A 171 -1.05 11.87 9.96
CA VAL A 171 -0.48 11.02 8.91
C VAL A 171 -0.36 9.60 9.47
N PRO A 172 -0.93 8.57 8.82
CA PRO A 172 -0.87 7.21 9.32
C PRO A 172 0.58 6.73 9.51
N HIS A 173 0.96 6.39 10.73
CA HIS A 173 2.24 5.72 10.99
C HIS A 173 2.11 4.22 10.70
N THR A 174 2.56 3.79 9.51
CA THR A 174 2.67 2.38 9.14
C THR A 174 3.90 1.74 9.80
N GLY A 175 3.74 0.60 10.49
CA GLY A 175 4.90 -0.24 10.82
C GLY A 175 4.73 -1.24 11.97
N ALA A 176 4.15 -0.85 13.11
CA ALA A 176 4.18 -1.71 14.30
C ALA A 176 3.30 -2.98 14.15
N THR A 177 2.10 -2.82 13.61
CA THR A 177 1.09 -3.90 13.52
C THR A 177 1.28 -4.80 12.29
N GLU A 178 1.83 -4.25 11.21
CA GLU A 178 2.17 -5.01 9.99
C GLU A 178 3.27 -6.05 10.27
N VAL A 179 4.26 -5.70 11.09
CA VAL A 179 5.34 -6.61 11.50
C VAL A 179 4.78 -7.83 12.24
N ILE A 180 3.69 -7.67 12.99
CA ILE A 180 3.02 -8.79 13.67
C ILE A 180 2.44 -9.77 12.65
N GLY A 181 1.71 -9.28 11.65
CA GLY A 181 1.13 -10.11 10.58
C GLY A 181 2.20 -10.89 9.81
N ILE A 182 3.30 -10.23 9.45
CA ILE A 182 4.48 -10.83 8.80
C ILE A 182 5.13 -11.88 9.73
N GLY A 183 5.26 -11.59 11.02
CA GLY A 183 5.82 -12.49 12.02
C GLY A 183 5.00 -13.77 12.18
N VAL A 184 3.67 -13.65 12.26
CA VAL A 184 2.77 -14.81 12.32
C VAL A 184 2.83 -15.62 11.03
N ALA A 185 2.83 -14.97 9.85
CA ALA A 185 3.01 -15.64 8.57
C ALA A 185 4.33 -16.43 8.52
N ALA A 186 5.43 -15.86 9.03
CA ALA A 186 6.72 -16.54 9.12
C ALA A 186 6.65 -17.80 10.00
N VAL A 187 5.99 -17.73 11.16
CA VAL A 187 5.78 -18.89 12.05
C VAL A 187 4.99 -19.99 11.34
N VAL A 188 3.89 -19.63 10.67
CA VAL A 188 3.05 -20.60 9.94
C VAL A 188 3.84 -21.25 8.78
N LEU A 189 4.63 -20.48 8.04
CA LEU A 189 5.51 -20.99 6.99
C LEU A 189 6.56 -21.96 7.53
N VAL A 190 7.18 -21.65 8.68
CA VAL A 190 8.14 -22.53 9.36
C VAL A 190 7.49 -23.84 9.79
N ILE A 191 6.28 -23.80 10.37
CA ILE A 191 5.52 -24.99 10.74
C ILE A 191 5.17 -25.82 9.49
N THR A 192 4.71 -25.15 8.44
CA THR A 192 4.28 -25.75 7.18
C THR A 192 5.42 -26.50 6.52
N PHE A 193 6.58 -25.86 6.36
CA PHE A 193 7.70 -26.45 5.64
C PHE A 193 8.68 -27.24 6.51
N GLY A 194 8.74 -26.97 7.82
CA GLY A 194 9.71 -27.56 8.74
C GLY A 194 11.16 -27.17 8.46
N SER A 195 11.39 -26.01 7.84
CA SER A 195 12.70 -25.48 7.51
C SER A 195 12.64 -23.96 7.43
N LEU A 196 13.52 -23.26 8.14
CA LEU A 196 13.59 -21.79 8.09
C LEU A 196 13.90 -21.27 6.69
N ILE A 197 14.76 -21.96 5.93
CA ILE A 197 15.14 -21.51 4.59
C ILE A 197 13.98 -21.66 3.60
N ALA A 198 13.24 -22.76 3.69
CA ALA A 198 12.07 -22.96 2.84
C ALA A 198 10.91 -22.00 3.19
N ALA A 199 10.83 -21.58 4.46
CA ALA A 199 9.85 -20.61 4.94
C ALA A 199 10.23 -19.16 4.61
N GLY A 200 11.50 -18.80 4.78
CA GLY A 200 12.00 -17.47 4.49
C GLY A 200 11.96 -17.13 3.01
N LEU A 201 11.93 -18.13 2.12
CA LEU A 201 11.93 -17.88 0.69
C LEU A 201 10.64 -17.20 0.19
N PRO A 202 9.41 -17.74 0.43
CA PRO A 202 8.18 -17.03 0.10
C PRO A 202 8.08 -15.64 0.72
N LEU A 203 8.52 -15.50 1.98
CA LEU A 203 8.47 -14.23 2.69
C LEU A 203 9.37 -13.18 2.05
N LEU A 204 10.63 -13.54 1.77
CA LEU A 204 11.60 -12.65 1.12
C LEU A 204 11.11 -12.20 -0.25
N THR A 205 10.59 -13.13 -1.08
CA THR A 205 10.10 -12.77 -2.41
C THR A 205 8.86 -11.90 -2.36
N ALA A 206 7.97 -12.12 -1.39
CA ALA A 206 6.79 -11.27 -1.20
C ALA A 206 7.19 -9.87 -0.76
N LEU A 207 8.15 -9.72 0.18
CA LEU A 207 8.65 -8.42 0.60
C LEU A 207 9.34 -7.66 -0.54
N ILE A 208 10.12 -8.35 -1.39
CA ILE A 208 10.71 -7.71 -2.59
C ILE A 208 9.62 -7.25 -3.55
N GLY A 209 8.59 -8.08 -3.80
CA GLY A 209 7.49 -7.72 -4.70
C GLY A 209 6.66 -6.56 -4.20
N VAL A 210 6.32 -6.56 -2.92
CA VAL A 210 5.63 -5.46 -2.24
C VAL A 210 6.49 -4.20 -2.25
N GLY A 211 7.79 -4.31 -1.95
CA GLY A 211 8.73 -3.19 -2.00
C GLY A 211 8.77 -2.55 -3.38
N ILE A 212 8.90 -3.34 -4.46
CA ILE A 212 8.83 -2.83 -5.83
C ILE A 212 7.47 -2.18 -6.09
N GLY A 213 6.37 -2.83 -5.67
CA GLY A 213 5.02 -2.34 -5.88
C GLY A 213 4.78 -0.97 -5.23
N ILE A 214 5.06 -0.86 -3.92
CA ILE A 214 4.91 0.38 -3.15
C ILE A 214 5.84 1.45 -3.70
N SER A 215 7.14 1.15 -3.91
CA SER A 215 8.07 2.14 -4.47
C SER A 215 7.65 2.61 -5.86
N THR A 216 7.10 1.74 -6.70
CA THR A 216 6.57 2.14 -8.01
C THR A 216 5.33 3.03 -7.87
N ILE A 217 4.42 2.71 -6.95
CA ILE A 217 3.24 3.51 -6.65
C ILE A 217 3.65 4.90 -6.14
N THR A 218 4.60 4.96 -5.20
CA THR A 218 5.16 6.21 -4.67
C THR A 218 5.85 7.02 -5.76
N ALA A 219 6.68 6.38 -6.60
CA ALA A 219 7.38 7.03 -7.70
C ALA A 219 6.41 7.67 -8.72
N LEU A 220 5.24 7.06 -8.90
CA LEU A 220 4.20 7.53 -9.82
C LEU A 220 3.10 8.33 -9.12
N ALA A 221 3.20 8.58 -7.82
CA ALA A 221 2.09 9.08 -7.02
C ALA A 221 1.59 10.45 -7.49
N SER A 222 2.49 11.40 -7.76
CA SER A 222 2.14 12.72 -8.29
C SER A 222 1.63 12.65 -9.74
N THR A 223 2.25 11.81 -10.58
CA THR A 223 1.90 11.70 -12.02
C THR A 223 0.54 11.05 -12.27
N LEU A 224 0.15 10.11 -11.42
CA LEU A 224 -1.10 9.36 -11.53
C LEU A 224 -2.15 9.84 -10.51
N ASP A 225 -1.77 10.79 -9.64
CA ASP A 225 -2.58 11.32 -8.55
C ASP A 225 -3.12 10.16 -7.69
N LEU A 226 -2.17 9.44 -7.05
CA LEU A 226 -2.41 8.28 -6.19
C LEU A 226 -2.25 8.66 -4.72
N GLY A 227 -3.31 8.44 -3.93
CA GLY A 227 -3.27 8.66 -2.48
C GLY A 227 -2.60 7.52 -1.70
N SER A 228 -2.23 7.80 -0.45
CA SER A 228 -1.56 6.86 0.48
C SER A 228 -2.32 5.54 0.69
N THR A 229 -3.65 5.57 0.71
CA THR A 229 -4.52 4.37 0.80
C THR A 229 -4.24 3.37 -0.31
N THR A 230 -3.85 3.85 -1.50
CA THR A 230 -3.48 2.99 -2.64
C THR A 230 -2.28 2.09 -2.30
N SER A 231 -1.26 2.67 -1.67
CA SER A 231 -0.06 1.94 -1.23
C SER A 231 -0.37 0.91 -0.17
N THR A 232 -1.22 1.25 0.81
CA THR A 232 -1.65 0.33 1.88
C THR A 232 -2.41 -0.87 1.32
N LEU A 233 -3.33 -0.65 0.38
CA LEU A 233 -4.06 -1.75 -0.28
C LEU A 233 -3.13 -2.61 -1.14
N ALA A 234 -2.24 -1.97 -1.92
CA ALA A 234 -1.24 -2.67 -2.71
C ALA A 234 -0.32 -3.54 -1.85
N MET A 235 0.07 -3.04 -0.67
CA MET A 235 0.84 -3.80 0.32
C MET A 235 0.06 -5.00 0.84
N MET A 236 -1.17 -4.76 1.32
CA MET A 236 -2.01 -5.78 1.92
C MET A 236 -2.32 -6.93 0.94
N ILE A 237 -2.71 -6.59 -0.29
CA ILE A 237 -3.00 -7.57 -1.34
C ILE A 237 -1.70 -8.21 -1.87
N GLY A 238 -0.70 -7.40 -2.17
CA GLY A 238 0.58 -7.85 -2.73
C GLY A 238 1.33 -8.81 -1.81
N LEU A 239 1.28 -8.58 -0.50
CA LEU A 239 1.89 -9.45 0.50
C LEU A 239 1.14 -10.79 0.58
N ALA A 240 -0.20 -10.76 0.69
CA ALA A 240 -1.02 -11.97 0.77
C ALA A 240 -0.82 -12.86 -0.47
N VAL A 241 -0.99 -12.27 -1.66
CA VAL A 241 -0.84 -12.93 -2.95
C VAL A 241 0.58 -13.42 -3.19
N GLY A 242 1.58 -12.56 -2.92
CA GLY A 242 2.99 -12.87 -3.15
C GLY A 242 3.50 -14.03 -2.30
N ILE A 243 3.12 -14.08 -1.02
CA ILE A 243 3.48 -15.20 -0.14
C ILE A 243 2.82 -16.49 -0.65
N ASP A 244 1.54 -16.45 -1.03
CA ASP A 244 0.81 -17.64 -1.41
C ASP A 244 1.32 -18.25 -2.73
N TYR A 245 1.54 -17.42 -3.75
CA TYR A 245 2.07 -17.90 -5.02
C TYR A 245 3.47 -18.50 -4.88
N ALA A 246 4.34 -17.87 -4.08
CA ALA A 246 5.65 -18.43 -3.78
C ALA A 246 5.54 -19.74 -2.97
N LEU A 247 4.64 -19.81 -1.99
CA LEU A 247 4.35 -21.02 -1.22
C LEU A 247 3.95 -22.19 -2.13
N PHE A 248 3.07 -21.95 -3.12
CA PHE A 248 2.63 -22.99 -4.06
C PHE A 248 3.76 -23.52 -4.94
N ILE A 249 4.56 -22.63 -5.51
CA ILE A 249 5.72 -23.02 -6.34
C ILE A 249 6.73 -23.82 -5.50
N VAL A 250 7.06 -23.34 -4.30
CA VAL A 250 8.00 -24.03 -3.39
C VAL A 250 7.45 -25.38 -2.95
N SER A 251 6.16 -25.46 -2.63
CA SER A 251 5.49 -26.71 -2.25
C SER A 251 5.53 -27.73 -3.39
N ARG A 252 5.23 -27.30 -4.62
CA ARG A 252 5.29 -28.16 -5.82
C ARG A 252 6.72 -28.62 -6.09
N TYR A 253 7.70 -27.71 -6.05
CA TYR A 253 9.11 -28.05 -6.21
C TYR A 253 9.57 -29.13 -5.22
N ARG A 254 9.17 -29.03 -3.96
CA ARG A 254 9.49 -30.02 -2.93
C ARG A 254 8.82 -31.38 -3.15
N ALA A 255 7.64 -31.41 -3.76
CA ALA A 255 6.97 -32.63 -4.16
C ALA A 255 7.70 -33.31 -5.33
N GLU A 256 8.11 -32.55 -6.35
CA GLU A 256 8.90 -33.07 -7.48
C GLU A 256 10.26 -33.64 -7.03
N LEU A 257 10.90 -33.00 -6.04
CA LEU A 257 12.11 -33.56 -5.42
C LEU A 257 11.87 -34.85 -4.64
N ALA A 258 10.68 -35.03 -4.07
CA ALA A 258 10.31 -36.25 -3.34
C ALA A 258 10.07 -37.42 -4.30
N GLU A 259 9.68 -37.14 -5.55
CA GLU A 259 9.61 -38.10 -6.64
C GLU A 259 10.99 -38.47 -7.22
N GLY A 260 12.09 -37.92 -6.68
CA GLY A 260 13.46 -38.25 -7.07
C GLY A 260 13.99 -37.47 -8.27
N ARG A 261 13.29 -36.42 -8.72
CA ARG A 261 13.72 -35.61 -9.86
C ARG A 261 14.91 -34.72 -9.49
N GLU A 262 15.74 -34.42 -10.49
CA GLU A 262 16.81 -33.44 -10.35
C GLU A 262 16.25 -32.03 -10.08
N ARG A 263 17.03 -31.18 -9.40
CA ARG A 263 16.56 -29.85 -8.96
C ARG A 263 16.14 -28.95 -10.11
N GLU A 264 16.92 -28.91 -11.19
CA GLU A 264 16.57 -28.06 -12.32
C GLU A 264 15.25 -28.50 -12.96
N GLU A 265 15.10 -29.81 -13.17
CA GLU A 265 13.88 -30.42 -13.72
C GLU A 265 12.67 -30.21 -12.80
N ALA A 266 12.87 -30.37 -11.48
CA ALA A 266 11.85 -30.11 -10.47
C ALA A 266 11.40 -28.64 -10.47
N ALA A 267 12.32 -27.68 -10.64
CA ALA A 267 12.00 -26.26 -10.72
C ALA A 267 11.21 -25.96 -12.01
N GLY A 268 11.63 -26.50 -13.14
CA GLY A 268 10.89 -26.41 -14.40
C GLY A 268 9.47 -26.95 -14.28
N ARG A 269 9.28 -28.15 -13.75
CA ARG A 269 7.95 -28.76 -13.59
C ARG A 269 7.07 -28.03 -12.59
N ALA A 270 7.66 -27.49 -11.52
CA ALA A 270 6.93 -26.68 -10.56
C ALA A 270 6.34 -25.43 -11.22
N VAL A 271 7.14 -24.68 -11.98
CA VAL A 271 6.68 -23.47 -12.70
C VAL A 271 5.75 -23.84 -13.86
N GLY A 272 6.00 -24.93 -14.58
CA GLY A 272 5.13 -25.40 -15.66
C GLY A 272 3.71 -25.80 -15.22
N THR A 273 3.58 -26.39 -14.02
CA THR A 273 2.30 -26.87 -13.49
C THR A 273 1.68 -25.89 -12.49
N ALA A 274 2.27 -25.74 -11.31
CA ALA A 274 1.78 -24.82 -10.29
C ALA A 274 1.87 -23.35 -10.74
N GLY A 275 2.88 -22.99 -11.54
CA GLY A 275 2.96 -21.64 -12.12
C GLY A 275 1.86 -21.33 -13.13
N SER A 276 1.38 -22.33 -13.87
CA SER A 276 0.19 -22.16 -14.72
C SER A 276 -1.03 -21.77 -13.87
N ALA A 277 -1.25 -22.47 -12.75
CA ALA A 277 -2.32 -22.11 -11.81
C ALA A 277 -2.15 -20.70 -11.22
N VAL A 278 -0.92 -20.32 -10.85
CA VAL A 278 -0.59 -18.97 -10.35
C VAL A 278 -0.89 -17.87 -11.38
N VAL A 279 -0.68 -18.10 -12.68
CA VAL A 279 -1.03 -17.12 -13.73
C VAL A 279 -2.53 -16.92 -13.81
N PHE A 280 -3.33 -17.99 -13.76
CA PHE A 280 -4.79 -17.88 -13.81
C PHE A 280 -5.36 -17.21 -12.56
N ALA A 281 -4.86 -17.59 -11.39
CA ALA A 281 -5.11 -16.96 -10.11
C ALA A 281 -4.81 -15.45 -10.14
N GLY A 282 -3.61 -15.10 -10.58
CA GLY A 282 -3.21 -13.69 -10.75
C GLY A 282 -4.12 -12.95 -11.70
N LEU A 283 -4.52 -13.57 -12.81
CA LEU A 283 -5.42 -12.97 -13.78
C LEU A 283 -6.83 -12.75 -13.20
N THR A 284 -7.37 -13.66 -12.38
CA THR A 284 -8.66 -13.43 -11.70
C THR A 284 -8.61 -12.25 -10.75
N VAL A 285 -7.53 -12.10 -9.98
CA VAL A 285 -7.33 -10.95 -9.10
C VAL A 285 -7.21 -9.66 -9.91
N VAL A 286 -6.42 -9.66 -10.99
CA VAL A 286 -6.24 -8.49 -11.87
C VAL A 286 -7.57 -8.09 -12.51
N ILE A 287 -8.37 -9.03 -13.00
CA ILE A 287 -9.70 -8.75 -13.56
C ILE A 287 -10.61 -8.11 -12.51
N ALA A 288 -10.59 -8.61 -11.27
CA ALA A 288 -11.41 -8.07 -10.20
C ALA A 288 -11.01 -6.63 -9.81
N LEU A 289 -9.71 -6.35 -9.73
CA LEU A 289 -9.17 -5.04 -9.38
C LEU A 289 -9.32 -4.02 -10.52
N VAL A 290 -9.00 -4.40 -11.77
CA VAL A 290 -9.22 -3.54 -12.93
C VAL A 290 -10.72 -3.34 -13.18
N GLY A 291 -11.55 -4.32 -12.83
CA GLY A 291 -13.01 -4.22 -12.88
C GLY A 291 -13.58 -3.06 -12.05
N LEU A 292 -12.84 -2.54 -11.06
CA LEU A 292 -13.24 -1.33 -10.32
C LEU A 292 -13.42 -0.11 -11.22
N ALA A 293 -12.81 -0.10 -12.42
CA ALA A 293 -13.03 0.92 -13.44
C ALA A 293 -14.51 1.05 -13.85
N VAL A 294 -15.28 -0.03 -13.74
CA VAL A 294 -16.72 -0.07 -14.08
C VAL A 294 -17.56 0.78 -13.12
N VAL A 295 -17.07 0.96 -11.89
CA VAL A 295 -17.73 1.78 -10.86
C VAL A 295 -17.73 3.27 -11.25
N ASN A 296 -16.89 3.67 -12.22
CA ASN A 296 -16.79 5.04 -12.72
C ASN A 296 -16.50 6.07 -11.61
N ILE A 297 -15.65 5.67 -10.66
CA ILE A 297 -15.08 6.54 -9.64
C ILE A 297 -13.57 6.58 -9.89
N PRO A 298 -13.00 7.75 -10.25
CA PRO A 298 -11.59 7.87 -10.64
C PRO A 298 -10.64 7.30 -9.58
N MET A 299 -10.86 7.65 -8.31
CA MET A 299 -10.06 7.16 -7.19
C MET A 299 -10.03 5.62 -7.14
N LEU A 300 -11.19 4.95 -7.20
CA LEU A 300 -11.28 3.49 -7.20
C LEU A 300 -10.62 2.84 -8.41
N THR A 301 -10.75 3.48 -9.57
CA THR A 301 -10.13 3.01 -10.81
C THR A 301 -8.61 3.02 -10.70
N LYS A 302 -8.06 4.15 -10.26
CA LYS A 302 -6.61 4.33 -10.03
C LYS A 302 -6.08 3.35 -9.00
N MET A 303 -6.78 3.22 -7.86
CA MET A 303 -6.44 2.27 -6.80
C MET A 303 -6.45 0.82 -7.31
N GLY A 304 -7.49 0.43 -8.05
CA GLY A 304 -7.62 -0.90 -8.63
C GLY A 304 -6.50 -1.23 -9.61
N ILE A 305 -6.18 -0.31 -10.52
CA ILE A 305 -5.10 -0.49 -11.51
C ILE A 305 -3.73 -0.58 -10.81
N ALA A 306 -3.46 0.30 -9.84
CA ALA A 306 -2.22 0.29 -9.07
C ALA A 306 -2.03 -1.04 -8.32
N ALA A 307 -3.05 -1.49 -7.58
CA ALA A 307 -3.03 -2.76 -6.87
C ALA A 307 -2.91 -3.96 -7.83
N ALA A 308 -3.57 -3.92 -9.00
CA ALA A 308 -3.43 -4.93 -10.04
C ALA A 308 -1.98 -5.01 -10.56
N GLY A 309 -1.31 -3.86 -10.72
CA GLY A 309 0.11 -3.79 -11.06
C GLY A 309 1.00 -4.52 -10.04
N THR A 310 0.75 -4.32 -8.75
CA THR A 310 1.47 -5.04 -7.67
C THR A 310 1.23 -6.54 -7.74
N VAL A 311 0.01 -6.99 -8.05
CA VAL A 311 -0.32 -8.42 -8.24
C VAL A 311 0.43 -9.00 -9.44
N VAL A 312 0.50 -8.27 -10.56
CA VAL A 312 1.28 -8.68 -11.74
C VAL A 312 2.76 -8.86 -11.37
N ILE A 313 3.33 -7.92 -10.62
CA ILE A 313 4.71 -8.02 -10.11
C ILE A 313 4.87 -9.28 -9.24
N ALA A 314 3.94 -9.55 -8.34
CA ALA A 314 3.96 -10.75 -7.48
C ALA A 314 3.92 -12.05 -8.30
N VAL A 315 3.10 -12.12 -9.36
CA VAL A 315 3.05 -13.26 -10.29
C VAL A 315 4.38 -13.42 -11.02
N LEU A 316 4.95 -12.34 -11.56
CA LEU A 316 6.23 -12.39 -12.26
C LEU A 316 7.37 -12.86 -11.33
N ILE A 317 7.38 -12.41 -10.08
CA ILE A 317 8.32 -12.85 -9.05
C ILE A 317 8.15 -14.34 -8.74
N ALA A 318 6.91 -14.82 -8.59
CA ALA A 318 6.64 -16.23 -8.35
C ALA A 318 7.13 -17.14 -9.49
N LEU A 319 7.03 -16.67 -10.74
CA LEU A 319 7.46 -17.42 -11.92
C LEU A 319 8.96 -17.31 -12.23
N THR A 320 9.67 -16.31 -11.70
CA THR A 320 11.08 -16.02 -12.06
C THR A 320 12.02 -15.97 -10.86
N LEU A 321 11.77 -15.12 -9.87
CA LEU A 321 12.65 -14.94 -8.73
C LEU A 321 12.63 -16.14 -7.79
N VAL A 322 11.44 -16.73 -7.54
CA VAL A 322 11.31 -17.93 -6.70
C VAL A 322 12.15 -19.10 -7.24
N PRO A 323 12.04 -19.53 -8.52
CA PRO A 323 12.90 -20.60 -9.04
C PRO A 323 14.39 -20.24 -9.07
N ALA A 324 14.75 -18.97 -9.27
CA ALA A 324 16.14 -18.52 -9.17
C ALA A 324 16.71 -18.69 -7.75
N LEU A 325 15.95 -18.26 -6.73
CA LEU A 325 16.34 -18.40 -5.33
C LEU A 325 16.33 -19.85 -4.83
N LEU A 326 15.45 -20.70 -5.35
CA LEU A 326 15.53 -22.16 -5.14
C LEU A 326 16.86 -22.73 -5.67
N GLY A 327 17.37 -22.18 -6.77
CA GLY A 327 18.70 -22.47 -7.30
C GLY A 327 19.80 -22.20 -6.27
N TYR A 328 19.77 -21.07 -5.56
CA TYR A 328 20.75 -20.74 -4.51
C TYR A 328 20.59 -21.62 -3.26
N ALA A 329 19.35 -21.92 -2.87
CA ALA A 329 19.08 -22.71 -1.68
C ALA A 329 19.60 -24.15 -1.79
N GLY A 330 19.81 -24.67 -3.02
CA GLY A 330 20.53 -25.91 -3.27
C GLY A 330 20.04 -27.11 -2.46
N ARG A 331 20.94 -27.80 -1.74
CA ARG A 331 20.60 -28.95 -0.88
C ARG A 331 19.82 -28.60 0.39
N LYS A 332 19.66 -27.31 0.72
CA LYS A 332 19.03 -26.87 1.96
C LYS A 332 17.50 -26.97 1.92
N VAL A 333 16.89 -26.91 0.72
CA VAL A 333 15.46 -27.23 0.52
C VAL A 333 15.32 -28.74 0.37
N ARG A 334 14.74 -29.37 1.39
CA ARG A 334 14.58 -30.84 1.44
C ARG A 334 13.27 -31.29 0.76
N PRO A 335 13.25 -32.51 0.20
CA PRO A 335 12.02 -33.12 -0.31
C PRO A 335 10.88 -33.10 0.72
N ALA A 336 9.64 -33.05 0.23
CA ALA A 336 8.46 -33.21 1.09
C ALA A 336 8.51 -34.56 1.82
N GLY A 337 8.16 -34.59 3.12
CA GLY A 337 8.14 -35.82 3.92
C GLY A 337 9.46 -36.24 4.60
N ALA A 338 10.58 -35.55 4.35
CA ALA A 338 11.89 -35.89 4.92
C ALA A 338 12.08 -35.60 6.43
N LYS A 339 11.00 -35.44 7.22
CA LYS A 339 11.11 -35.26 8.68
C LYS A 339 11.45 -36.61 9.35
N GLY A 340 12.73 -36.78 9.71
CA GLY A 340 13.11 -37.54 10.91
C GLY A 340 13.84 -38.88 10.74
N LYS A 341 14.93 -38.98 9.97
CA LYS A 341 15.94 -40.04 10.22
C LYS A 341 16.85 -39.75 11.44
N LEU A 342 16.73 -38.57 12.06
CA LEU A 342 17.54 -38.19 13.24
C LEU A 342 16.83 -38.32 14.59
N ARG A 343 15.52 -38.63 14.64
CA ARG A 343 14.79 -38.88 15.91
C ARG A 343 13.85 -40.06 15.72
N GLY A 344 14.38 -41.27 15.91
CA GLY A 344 13.60 -42.50 16.06
C GLY A 344 14.11 -43.67 15.22
N GLY A 345 14.92 -44.54 15.84
CA GLY A 345 14.99 -45.94 15.42
C GLY A 345 16.27 -46.43 14.72
N ARG A 346 17.46 -46.13 15.24
CA ARG A 346 18.62 -47.03 15.06
C ARG A 346 18.43 -48.26 15.96
N LYS A 347 17.41 -49.06 15.68
CA LYS A 347 17.16 -50.42 16.20
C LYS A 347 16.28 -51.17 15.20
N LYS A 348 16.84 -51.40 14.01
CA LYS A 348 16.49 -52.48 13.08
C LYS A 348 17.55 -52.54 11.98
N ALA A 349 18.79 -52.67 12.42
CA ALA A 349 19.92 -53.04 11.57
C ALA A 349 20.66 -54.13 12.34
N GLU A 350 19.98 -55.27 12.51
CA GLU A 350 20.54 -56.57 12.92
C GLU A 350 19.38 -57.58 12.93
N GLY A 351 19.48 -58.60 12.08
CA GLY A 351 18.56 -59.74 12.04
C GLY A 351 17.58 -59.75 10.86
N ALA A 352 18.08 -60.15 9.67
CA ALA A 352 17.41 -61.06 8.73
C ALA A 352 18.11 -61.05 7.36
N SER A 353 19.37 -61.50 7.31
CA SER A 353 19.94 -62.07 6.09
C SER A 353 19.48 -63.52 6.00
N GLY A 354 18.48 -63.78 5.16
CA GLY A 354 18.04 -65.13 4.88
C GLY A 354 16.69 -65.22 4.15
N HIS A 355 16.78 -65.64 2.88
CA HIS A 355 15.76 -66.35 2.08
C HIS A 355 14.76 -65.53 1.24
N THR A 356 14.90 -65.79 -0.06
CA THR A 356 14.04 -65.54 -1.21
C THR A 356 12.61 -66.06 -1.06
N ALA A 357 11.60 -65.28 -1.48
CA ALA A 357 10.41 -65.76 -2.21
C ALA A 357 9.45 -64.59 -2.54
N ASP A 358 8.87 -64.66 -3.74
CA ASP A 358 7.84 -63.80 -4.33
C ASP A 358 6.65 -63.46 -3.42
N ASN A 359 6.23 -62.18 -3.44
CA ASN A 359 4.82 -61.81 -3.28
C ASN A 359 4.56 -60.36 -3.77
N PRO A 360 3.77 -60.14 -4.84
CA PRO A 360 3.46 -58.80 -5.34
C PRO A 360 2.12 -58.30 -4.77
N SER A 361 2.03 -58.06 -3.46
CA SER A 361 0.90 -57.30 -2.88
C SER A 361 1.15 -56.95 -1.42
N GLY A 362 1.82 -55.82 -1.19
CA GLY A 362 2.12 -55.33 0.15
C GLY A 362 2.22 -53.82 0.18
N HIS A 363 1.13 -53.12 -0.16
CA HIS A 363 1.01 -51.69 0.10
C HIS A 363 1.06 -51.49 1.61
N SER A 364 2.26 -51.22 2.13
CA SER A 364 2.45 -50.77 3.50
C SER A 364 1.67 -49.46 3.65
N ALA A 365 0.48 -49.56 4.26
CA ALA A 365 -0.45 -48.45 4.40
C ALA A 365 0.19 -47.35 5.27
N GLU A 366 0.78 -46.35 4.61
CA GLU A 366 1.12 -45.09 5.25
C GLU A 366 -0.11 -44.58 6.00
N LYS A 367 0.06 -44.24 7.29
CA LYS A 367 -1.04 -43.77 8.14
C LYS A 367 -1.78 -42.63 7.43
N PRO A 368 -3.12 -42.70 7.30
CA PRO A 368 -3.86 -41.69 6.56
C PRO A 368 -3.75 -40.33 7.22
N ASN A 369 -3.26 -39.36 6.46
CA ASN A 369 -3.11 -37.98 6.89
C ASN A 369 -4.48 -37.35 7.23
N MET A 370 -4.46 -36.27 8.01
CA MET A 370 -5.68 -35.63 8.52
C MET A 370 -6.62 -35.18 7.39
N GLY A 371 -6.08 -34.67 6.28
CA GLY A 371 -6.84 -34.28 5.08
C GLY A 371 -7.60 -35.44 4.45
N THR A 372 -7.01 -36.63 4.31
CA THR A 372 -7.72 -37.81 3.79
C THR A 372 -8.81 -38.34 4.71
N ARG A 373 -8.70 -38.10 6.03
CA ARG A 373 -9.75 -38.47 6.99
C ARG A 373 -10.94 -37.52 6.86
N TRP A 374 -10.66 -36.22 6.79
CA TRP A 374 -11.68 -35.20 6.57
C TRP A 374 -12.41 -35.41 5.23
N ALA A 375 -11.68 -35.57 4.12
CA ALA A 375 -12.28 -35.82 2.81
C ALA A 375 -13.17 -37.06 2.80
N ARG A 376 -12.75 -38.17 3.44
CA ARG A 376 -13.58 -39.37 3.58
C ARG A 376 -14.84 -39.13 4.41
N PHE A 377 -14.75 -38.32 5.47
CA PHE A 377 -15.92 -37.94 6.26
C PHE A 377 -16.92 -37.14 5.42
N VAL A 378 -16.44 -36.13 4.68
CA VAL A 378 -17.29 -35.30 3.81
C VAL A 378 -17.95 -36.13 2.72
N VAL A 379 -17.21 -36.99 2.03
CA VAL A 379 -17.74 -37.88 0.99
C VAL A 379 -18.74 -38.90 1.55
N ARG A 380 -18.61 -39.28 2.84
CA ARG A 380 -19.54 -40.22 3.49
C ARG A 380 -20.85 -39.56 3.92
N ARG A 381 -20.84 -38.26 4.22
CA ARG A 381 -22.01 -37.49 4.67
C ARG A 381 -22.15 -36.15 3.92
N PRO A 382 -22.22 -36.15 2.58
CA PRO A 382 -22.14 -34.92 1.81
C PRO A 382 -23.33 -33.99 2.08
N VAL A 383 -24.56 -34.53 2.21
CA VAL A 383 -25.76 -33.73 2.49
C VAL A 383 -25.68 -33.03 3.84
N ALA A 384 -25.26 -33.72 4.90
CA ALA A 384 -25.17 -33.13 6.24
C ALA A 384 -24.09 -32.04 6.30
N VAL A 385 -22.94 -32.26 5.66
CA VAL A 385 -21.87 -31.25 5.60
C VAL A 385 -22.31 -30.04 4.77
N LEU A 386 -22.97 -30.26 3.63
CA LEU A 386 -23.51 -29.19 2.79
C LEU A 386 -24.54 -28.36 3.55
N LEU A 387 -25.52 -28.99 4.20
CA LEU A 387 -26.55 -28.30 4.97
C LEU A 387 -25.95 -27.52 6.14
N LEU A 388 -25.04 -28.12 6.91
CA LEU A 388 -24.40 -27.43 8.02
C LEU A 388 -23.57 -26.23 7.55
N GLY A 389 -22.82 -26.38 6.44
CA GLY A 389 -22.02 -25.30 5.87
C GLY A 389 -22.89 -24.16 5.34
N VAL A 390 -23.94 -24.47 4.56
CA VAL A 390 -24.84 -23.46 3.98
C VAL A 390 -25.67 -22.77 5.05
N VAL A 391 -26.23 -23.50 6.02
CA VAL A 391 -27.00 -22.91 7.13
C VAL A 391 -26.09 -22.11 8.05
N GLY A 392 -24.88 -22.60 8.33
CA GLY A 392 -23.90 -21.89 9.16
C GLY A 392 -23.46 -20.56 8.54
N LEU A 393 -23.09 -20.57 7.25
CA LEU A 393 -22.77 -19.34 6.53
C LEU A 393 -24.00 -18.44 6.35
N GLY A 394 -25.17 -19.02 6.08
CA GLY A 394 -26.42 -18.27 5.98
C GLY A 394 -26.77 -17.55 7.28
N ALA A 395 -26.57 -18.19 8.43
CA ALA A 395 -26.75 -17.57 9.75
C ALA A 395 -25.73 -16.45 9.99
N ALA A 396 -24.46 -16.66 9.62
CA ALA A 396 -23.43 -15.62 9.69
C ALA A 396 -23.69 -14.44 8.73
N ALA A 397 -24.44 -14.66 7.65
CA ALA A 397 -24.83 -13.63 6.69
C ALA A 397 -26.07 -12.83 7.11
N VAL A 398 -26.85 -13.26 8.11
CA VAL A 398 -28.06 -12.55 8.57
C VAL A 398 -27.79 -11.07 8.93
N PRO A 399 -26.71 -10.73 9.67
CA PRO A 399 -26.43 -9.32 9.98
C PRO A 399 -26.17 -8.46 8.74
N ALA A 400 -25.75 -9.04 7.60
CA ALA A 400 -25.57 -8.27 6.37
C ALA A 400 -26.87 -7.62 5.86
N GLY A 401 -28.04 -8.09 6.32
CA GLY A 401 -29.32 -7.46 6.03
C GLY A 401 -29.57 -6.14 6.77
N SER A 402 -28.81 -5.84 7.82
CA SER A 402 -28.84 -4.55 8.55
C SER A 402 -27.63 -3.68 8.22
N LEU A 403 -27.06 -3.85 7.03
CA LEU A 403 -25.87 -3.14 6.58
C LEU A 403 -26.23 -1.67 6.31
N GLU A 404 -25.81 -0.77 7.20
CA GLU A 404 -25.80 0.67 6.94
C GLU A 404 -24.45 1.06 6.32
N LEU A 405 -24.50 1.76 5.19
CA LEU A 405 -23.31 2.19 4.47
C LEU A 405 -23.12 3.70 4.64
N GLY A 406 -21.89 4.12 4.93
CA GLY A 406 -21.54 5.53 5.03
C GLY A 406 -20.05 5.75 4.96
N LEU A 407 -19.63 7.01 4.84
CA LEU A 407 -18.23 7.39 5.04
C LEU A 407 -18.03 7.80 6.51
N PRO A 408 -16.96 7.35 7.17
CA PRO A 408 -16.69 7.70 8.56
C PRO A 408 -16.52 9.22 8.74
N ASP A 409 -17.11 9.78 9.80
CA ASP A 409 -16.88 11.16 10.25
C ASP A 409 -16.09 11.19 11.56
N ASP A 410 -15.81 12.38 12.12
CA ASP A 410 -15.15 12.53 13.42
C ASP A 410 -15.89 11.79 14.55
N GLY A 411 -17.20 11.54 14.38
CA GLY A 411 -18.04 10.74 15.27
C GLY A 411 -17.75 9.23 15.23
N SER A 412 -16.84 8.76 14.39
CA SER A 412 -16.36 7.36 14.37
C SER A 412 -14.96 7.19 14.98
N GLN A 413 -14.32 8.30 15.39
CA GLN A 413 -13.00 8.29 15.99
C GLN A 413 -13.05 7.80 17.45
N PRO A 414 -11.92 7.29 17.98
CA PRO A 414 -11.79 6.90 19.39
C PRO A 414 -12.18 8.04 20.35
N THR A 415 -12.89 7.77 21.44
CA THR A 415 -13.38 8.81 22.39
C THR A 415 -12.24 9.56 23.11
N SER A 416 -11.03 9.04 23.03
CA SER A 416 -9.82 9.67 23.55
C SER A 416 -9.31 10.82 22.68
N THR A 417 -9.63 10.85 21.38
CA THR A 417 -9.11 11.84 20.43
C THR A 417 -9.80 13.20 20.57
N THR A 418 -9.09 14.25 20.18
CA THR A 418 -9.62 15.62 20.24
C THR A 418 -10.74 15.83 19.22
N GLN A 419 -10.66 15.20 18.05
CA GLN A 419 -11.66 15.25 16.99
C GLN A 419 -13.00 14.68 17.46
N ARG A 420 -12.98 13.51 18.13
CA ARG A 420 -14.20 12.89 18.65
C ARG A 420 -14.84 13.76 19.75
N LYS A 421 -14.04 14.28 20.67
CA LYS A 421 -14.56 15.16 21.72
C LYS A 421 -15.12 16.47 21.16
N ALA A 422 -14.46 17.07 20.17
CA ALA A 422 -14.98 18.24 19.46
C ALA A 422 -16.34 17.94 18.80
N TYR A 423 -16.48 16.79 18.14
CA TYR A 423 -17.74 16.33 17.55
C TYR A 423 -18.85 16.18 18.60
N ASP A 424 -18.55 15.57 19.74
CA ASP A 424 -19.51 15.37 20.83
C ASP A 424 -19.93 16.71 21.47
N LEU A 425 -18.98 17.63 21.67
CA LEU A 425 -19.24 18.98 22.18
C LEU A 425 -20.10 19.81 21.22
N LEU A 426 -19.85 19.72 19.91
CA LEU A 426 -20.69 20.37 18.91
C LEU A 426 -22.10 19.78 18.89
N SER A 427 -22.21 18.46 19.02
CA SER A 427 -23.51 17.77 19.13
C SER A 427 -24.28 18.20 20.39
N GLU A 428 -23.58 18.32 21.53
CA GLU A 428 -24.15 18.77 22.81
C GLU A 428 -24.65 20.22 22.74
N GLY A 429 -23.86 21.12 22.17
CA GLY A 429 -24.14 22.55 22.17
C GLY A 429 -25.08 23.05 21.07
N PHE A 430 -25.09 22.37 19.91
CA PHE A 430 -25.77 22.84 18.69
C PHE A 430 -26.69 21.80 18.05
N GLY A 431 -26.74 20.57 18.59
CA GLY A 431 -27.52 19.46 18.05
C GLY A 431 -26.70 18.56 17.11
N PRO A 432 -27.08 17.28 16.95
CA PRO A 432 -26.24 16.29 16.28
C PRO A 432 -26.05 16.54 14.77
N GLY A 433 -27.02 17.16 14.09
CA GLY A 433 -26.87 17.50 12.67
C GLY A 433 -25.95 18.69 12.38
N PHE A 434 -25.52 19.42 13.42
CA PHE A 434 -24.53 20.49 13.27
C PHE A 434 -23.17 19.99 12.73
N ASN A 435 -22.86 18.71 12.95
CA ASN A 435 -21.62 18.10 12.45
C ASN A 435 -21.64 17.78 10.95
N GLY A 436 -22.78 17.90 10.27
CA GLY A 436 -22.89 17.69 8.82
C GLY A 436 -23.97 18.56 8.21
N PRO A 437 -23.76 19.89 8.16
CA PRO A 437 -24.67 20.78 7.49
C PRO A 437 -24.69 20.50 5.99
N LEU A 438 -25.86 20.61 5.38
CA LEU A 438 -26.06 20.53 3.95
C LEU A 438 -25.93 21.93 3.35
N MET A 439 -25.22 22.03 2.23
CA MET A 439 -25.10 23.28 1.50
C MET A 439 -25.99 23.23 0.27
N VAL A 440 -26.98 24.10 0.21
CA VAL A 440 -27.91 24.20 -0.91
C VAL A 440 -27.50 25.39 -1.77
N VAL A 441 -27.22 25.11 -3.04
CA VAL A 441 -26.85 26.10 -4.05
C VAL A 441 -28.06 26.31 -4.95
N VAL A 442 -28.53 27.55 -5.02
CA VAL A 442 -29.66 27.96 -5.86
C VAL A 442 -29.12 28.80 -7.01
N ASP A 443 -29.04 28.23 -8.20
CA ASP A 443 -28.76 28.97 -9.44
C ASP A 443 -30.06 29.50 -10.03
N ALA A 444 -30.30 30.78 -9.82
CA ALA A 444 -31.48 31.47 -10.33
C ALA A 444 -31.13 32.42 -11.50
N LYS A 445 -30.00 32.21 -12.19
CA LYS A 445 -29.60 33.01 -13.36
C LYS A 445 -30.63 33.02 -14.48
N SER A 446 -31.34 31.90 -14.66
CA SER A 446 -32.37 31.76 -15.69
C SER A 446 -33.76 32.21 -15.21
N SER A 447 -33.88 32.60 -13.93
CA SER A 447 -35.15 33.02 -13.35
C SER A 447 -35.40 34.51 -13.61
N ASP A 448 -36.64 34.86 -13.95
CA ASP A 448 -37.07 36.25 -14.11
C ASP A 448 -37.02 37.04 -12.78
N ALA A 449 -37.07 36.34 -11.64
CA ALA A 449 -37.05 36.95 -10.31
C ALA A 449 -36.12 36.18 -9.34
N PRO A 450 -34.78 36.29 -9.49
CA PRO A 450 -33.82 35.45 -8.77
C PRO A 450 -33.97 35.48 -7.24
N LYS A 451 -34.16 36.66 -6.66
CA LYS A 451 -34.33 36.82 -5.20
C LYS A 451 -35.66 36.26 -4.68
N ALA A 452 -36.70 36.28 -5.50
CA ALA A 452 -37.99 35.70 -5.12
C ALA A 452 -37.91 34.17 -5.14
N ALA A 453 -37.30 33.60 -6.17
CA ALA A 453 -37.05 32.16 -6.28
C ALA A 453 -36.19 31.66 -5.10
N VAL A 454 -35.08 32.33 -4.77
CA VAL A 454 -34.25 31.95 -3.60
C VAL A 454 -35.04 32.00 -2.29
N LYS A 455 -35.91 33.00 -2.12
CA LYS A 455 -36.74 33.11 -0.91
C LYS A 455 -37.79 32.00 -0.83
N GLU A 456 -38.37 31.61 -1.95
CA GLU A 456 -39.30 30.49 -2.05
C GLU A 456 -38.61 29.16 -1.74
N VAL A 457 -37.43 28.92 -2.31
CA VAL A 457 -36.58 27.76 -1.97
C VAL A 457 -36.29 27.72 -0.47
N THR A 458 -35.84 28.84 0.11
CA THR A 458 -35.52 28.93 1.54
C THR A 458 -36.74 28.59 2.41
N THR A 459 -37.93 29.05 2.01
CA THR A 459 -39.17 28.81 2.76
C THR A 459 -39.63 27.37 2.66
N THR A 460 -39.52 26.78 1.47
CA THR A 460 -39.87 25.38 1.20
C THR A 460 -38.97 24.44 2.00
N ILE A 461 -37.65 24.65 1.94
CA ILE A 461 -36.67 23.84 2.68
C ILE A 461 -36.89 23.95 4.18
N LYS A 462 -37.19 25.15 4.69
CA LYS A 462 -37.49 25.35 6.12
C LYS A 462 -38.75 24.61 6.59
N GLY A 463 -39.65 24.27 5.67
CA GLY A 463 -40.86 23.50 5.96
C GLY A 463 -40.68 21.98 5.87
N LEU A 464 -39.52 21.49 5.46
CA LEU A 464 -39.22 20.06 5.41
C LEU A 464 -39.01 19.50 6.82
N ASP A 465 -39.40 18.24 7.00
CA ASP A 465 -39.10 17.50 8.22
C ASP A 465 -37.59 17.33 8.40
N ASN A 466 -37.12 17.18 9.64
CA ASN A 466 -35.71 16.97 10.00
C ASN A 466 -34.77 18.18 9.72
N VAL A 467 -35.32 19.40 9.61
CA VAL A 467 -34.54 20.65 9.46
C VAL A 467 -34.52 21.43 10.78
N ALA A 468 -33.36 21.47 11.43
CA ALA A 468 -33.16 22.23 12.67
C ALA A 468 -33.04 23.74 12.41
N ALA A 469 -32.27 24.11 11.39
CA ALA A 469 -32.02 25.51 11.04
C ALA A 469 -31.72 25.70 9.56
N VAL A 470 -32.08 26.87 9.04
CA VAL A 470 -31.72 27.32 7.70
C VAL A 470 -31.11 28.71 7.83
N THR A 471 -29.89 28.89 7.34
CA THR A 471 -29.21 30.19 7.38
C THR A 471 -29.78 31.15 6.34
N PRO A 472 -29.68 32.48 6.54
CA PRO A 472 -29.99 33.44 5.49
C PRO A 472 -29.15 33.18 4.23
N ALA A 473 -29.77 33.31 3.06
CA ALA A 473 -29.10 33.11 1.79
C ALA A 473 -27.96 34.11 1.57
N THR A 474 -26.77 33.60 1.26
CA THR A 474 -25.61 34.40 0.84
C THR A 474 -25.57 34.45 -0.67
N TYR A 475 -25.67 35.65 -1.24
CA TYR A 475 -25.68 35.84 -2.69
C TYR A 475 -24.26 36.02 -3.23
N ASN A 476 -24.04 35.58 -4.47
CA ASN A 476 -22.85 35.95 -5.22
C ASN A 476 -22.88 37.44 -5.63
N GLU A 477 -21.77 37.94 -6.18
CA GLU A 477 -21.67 39.35 -6.60
C GLU A 477 -22.74 39.74 -7.63
N ALA A 478 -23.12 38.83 -8.52
CA ALA A 478 -24.16 39.05 -9.53
C ALA A 478 -25.59 39.05 -8.94
N GLY A 479 -25.79 38.52 -7.74
CA GLY A 479 -27.10 38.38 -7.10
C GLY A 479 -28.04 37.37 -7.78
N ASP A 480 -27.52 36.54 -8.69
CA ASP A 480 -28.26 35.54 -9.48
C ASP A 480 -28.15 34.13 -8.90
N THR A 481 -27.20 33.90 -8.00
CA THR A 481 -26.92 32.61 -7.36
C THR A 481 -26.84 32.82 -5.85
N ALA A 482 -27.38 31.89 -5.07
CA ALA A 482 -27.33 31.97 -3.62
C ALA A 482 -26.93 30.64 -2.97
N MET A 483 -26.19 30.73 -1.88
CA MET A 483 -25.83 29.63 -0.99
C MET A 483 -26.68 29.70 0.27
N ILE A 484 -27.27 28.57 0.65
CA ILE A 484 -28.07 28.40 1.87
C ILE A 484 -27.49 27.22 2.63
N THR A 485 -27.19 27.40 3.91
CA THR A 485 -26.78 26.29 4.79
C THR A 485 -28.01 25.75 5.51
N VAL A 486 -28.22 24.44 5.42
CA VAL A 486 -29.30 23.71 6.09
C VAL A 486 -28.67 22.80 7.14
N VAL A 487 -29.09 22.94 8.39
CA VAL A 487 -28.63 22.10 9.50
C VAL A 487 -29.72 21.06 9.78
N PRO A 488 -29.45 19.76 9.58
CA PRO A 488 -30.40 18.70 9.92
C PRO A 488 -30.62 18.57 11.43
N ASP A 489 -31.73 17.95 11.86
CA ASP A 489 -31.91 17.55 13.26
C ASP A 489 -31.13 16.26 13.60
N SER A 490 -30.84 15.41 12.60
CA SER A 490 -30.18 14.11 12.75
C SER A 490 -28.69 14.11 12.36
N LYS A 491 -27.96 13.06 12.75
CA LYS A 491 -26.51 12.93 12.47
C LYS A 491 -26.22 12.80 10.96
N PRO A 492 -25.01 13.15 10.50
CA PRO A 492 -24.67 13.16 9.06
C PRO A 492 -24.79 11.79 8.38
N SER A 493 -24.47 10.72 9.11
CA SER A 493 -24.50 9.33 8.63
C SER A 493 -25.84 8.61 8.81
N SER A 494 -26.88 9.32 9.27
CA SER A 494 -28.20 8.73 9.52
C SER A 494 -29.08 8.70 8.28
N VAL A 495 -29.95 7.69 8.19
CA VAL A 495 -30.95 7.56 7.10
C VAL A 495 -31.87 8.78 7.04
N GLN A 496 -32.18 9.41 8.17
CA GLN A 496 -33.03 10.61 8.19
C GLN A 496 -32.38 11.81 7.48
N THR A 497 -31.06 11.94 7.55
CA THR A 497 -30.32 12.99 6.83
C THR A 497 -30.25 12.67 5.33
N GLU A 498 -30.10 11.40 4.96
CA GLU A 498 -30.18 10.93 3.57
C GLU A 498 -31.56 11.25 2.96
N ASP A 499 -32.63 10.89 3.66
CA ASP A 499 -34.01 11.20 3.27
C ASP A 499 -34.24 12.71 3.12
N LEU A 500 -33.65 13.53 4.01
CA LEU A 500 -33.70 14.99 3.90
C LEU A 500 -32.98 15.50 2.64
N VAL A 501 -31.81 14.97 2.30
CA VAL A 501 -31.12 15.34 1.05
C VAL A 501 -31.98 15.00 -0.16
N HIS A 502 -32.59 13.81 -0.19
CA HIS A 502 -33.52 13.44 -1.25
C HIS A 502 -34.75 14.36 -1.30
N ALA A 503 -35.33 14.69 -0.15
CA ALA A 503 -36.48 15.60 -0.07
C ALA A 503 -36.14 17.02 -0.58
N ILE A 504 -34.95 17.56 -0.26
CA ILE A 504 -34.50 18.86 -0.77
C ILE A 504 -34.34 18.81 -2.30
N ARG A 505 -33.79 17.71 -2.83
CA ARG A 505 -33.60 17.51 -4.28
C ARG A 505 -34.93 17.38 -5.02
N ASP A 506 -35.85 16.60 -4.48
CA ASP A 506 -37.18 16.41 -5.04
C ASP A 506 -37.95 17.75 -5.06
N ALA A 507 -37.93 18.50 -3.95
CA ALA A 507 -38.50 19.84 -3.89
C ALA A 507 -37.83 20.81 -4.87
N GLY A 508 -36.52 20.68 -5.07
CA GLY A 508 -35.76 21.44 -6.07
C GLY A 508 -36.21 21.18 -7.50
N GLY A 509 -36.62 19.96 -7.82
CA GLY A 509 -37.19 19.58 -9.11
C GLY A 509 -38.51 20.31 -9.40
N ASP A 510 -39.41 20.35 -8.41
CA ASP A 510 -40.68 21.06 -8.49
C ASP A 510 -40.47 22.59 -8.62
N ILE A 511 -39.59 23.16 -7.79
CA ILE A 511 -39.29 24.61 -7.82
C ILE A 511 -38.68 25.04 -9.16
N LYS A 512 -37.84 24.20 -9.76
CA LYS A 512 -37.28 24.47 -11.08
C LYS A 512 -38.37 24.55 -12.15
N ALA A 513 -39.42 23.73 -12.05
CA ALA A 513 -40.53 23.75 -12.99
C ALA A 513 -41.33 25.06 -12.93
N ASP A 514 -41.40 25.70 -11.76
CA ASP A 514 -42.19 26.90 -11.53
C ASP A 514 -41.39 28.22 -11.68
N THR A 515 -40.08 28.19 -11.40
CA THR A 515 -39.26 29.41 -11.27
C THR A 515 -38.03 29.46 -12.19
N ASP A 516 -37.75 28.39 -12.93
CA ASP A 516 -36.51 28.15 -13.69
C ASP A 516 -35.22 28.19 -12.84
N ALA A 517 -35.33 28.25 -11.49
CA ALA A 517 -34.20 28.19 -10.58
C ALA A 517 -33.77 26.74 -10.34
N LYS A 518 -32.48 26.46 -10.49
CA LYS A 518 -31.91 25.14 -10.27
C LYS A 518 -31.39 25.05 -8.84
N VAL A 519 -32.00 24.16 -8.05
CA VAL A 519 -31.56 23.84 -6.68
C VAL A 519 -30.65 22.62 -6.72
N LEU A 520 -29.50 22.71 -6.07
CA LEU A 520 -28.54 21.62 -5.96
C LEU A 520 -28.04 21.50 -4.53
N VAL A 521 -27.80 20.28 -4.06
CA VAL A 521 -27.30 20.03 -2.70
C VAL A 521 -25.86 19.51 -2.74
N THR A 522 -24.99 20.15 -1.98
CA THR A 522 -23.57 19.81 -1.79
C THR A 522 -23.16 19.91 -0.32
N GLY A 523 -21.85 19.87 -0.05
CA GLY A 523 -21.26 19.68 1.26
C GLY A 523 -20.81 18.24 1.47
N SER A 524 -19.97 18.01 2.48
CA SER A 524 -19.37 16.69 2.75
C SER A 524 -20.43 15.59 2.95
N THR A 525 -21.52 15.89 3.65
CA THR A 525 -22.61 14.94 3.89
C THR A 525 -23.34 14.56 2.61
N ALA A 526 -23.72 15.54 1.77
CA ALA A 526 -24.37 15.27 0.49
C ALA A 526 -23.44 14.55 -0.49
N MET A 527 -22.15 14.90 -0.49
CA MET A 527 -21.13 14.16 -1.24
C MET A 527 -21.05 12.71 -0.76
N ASN A 528 -20.99 12.46 0.55
CA ASN A 528 -20.93 11.12 1.12
C ASN A 528 -22.15 10.25 0.75
N ILE A 529 -23.34 10.84 0.73
CA ILE A 529 -24.58 10.18 0.28
C ILE A 529 -24.47 9.84 -1.21
N ASP A 530 -24.07 10.79 -2.05
CA ASP A 530 -23.90 10.57 -3.50
C ASP A 530 -22.83 9.49 -3.80
N VAL A 531 -21.73 9.48 -3.05
CA VAL A 531 -20.71 8.42 -3.14
C VAL A 531 -21.34 7.07 -2.83
N SER A 532 -22.05 6.98 -1.72
CA SER A 532 -22.63 5.73 -1.23
C SER A 532 -23.67 5.19 -2.20
N GLN A 533 -24.53 6.06 -2.74
CA GLN A 533 -25.50 5.71 -3.77
C GLN A 533 -24.82 5.24 -5.05
N LYS A 534 -23.81 5.96 -5.55
CA LYS A 534 -23.07 5.58 -6.76
C LYS A 534 -22.34 4.25 -6.61
N LEU A 535 -21.75 3.98 -5.44
CA LEU A 535 -21.14 2.68 -5.12
C LEU A 535 -22.19 1.57 -5.08
N ASN A 536 -23.35 1.82 -4.45
CA ASN A 536 -24.45 0.86 -4.37
C ASN A 536 -25.02 0.52 -5.75
N ASP A 537 -25.26 1.51 -6.59
CA ASP A 537 -25.73 1.32 -7.97
C ASP A 537 -24.71 0.55 -8.82
N ALA A 538 -23.42 0.74 -8.53
CA ALA A 538 -22.33 0.07 -9.22
C ALA A 538 -22.04 -1.36 -8.73
N LEU A 539 -22.52 -1.77 -7.53
CA LEU A 539 -22.24 -3.08 -6.96
C LEU A 539 -22.69 -4.22 -7.87
N LEU A 540 -23.91 -4.13 -8.39
CA LEU A 540 -24.49 -5.19 -9.23
C LEU A 540 -23.80 -5.32 -10.59
N PRO A 541 -23.54 -4.24 -11.38
CA PRO A 541 -22.78 -4.35 -12.61
C PRO A 541 -21.32 -4.79 -12.37
N TYR A 542 -20.69 -4.30 -11.30
CA TYR A 542 -19.35 -4.75 -10.90
C TYR A 542 -19.33 -6.26 -10.61
N LEU A 543 -20.28 -6.75 -9.79
CA LEU A 543 -20.41 -8.16 -9.45
C LEU A 543 -20.67 -9.02 -10.71
N ALA A 544 -21.57 -8.58 -11.59
CA ALA A 544 -21.87 -9.27 -12.83
C ALA A 544 -20.64 -9.39 -13.74
N LEU A 545 -19.83 -8.32 -13.84
CA LEU A 545 -18.60 -8.33 -14.63
C LEU A 545 -17.54 -9.25 -14.01
N VAL A 546 -17.23 -9.08 -12.73
CA VAL A 546 -16.15 -9.83 -12.08
C VAL A 546 -16.49 -11.32 -11.99
N VAL A 547 -17.68 -11.65 -11.48
CA VAL A 547 -18.14 -13.04 -11.39
C VAL A 547 -18.34 -13.63 -12.77
N GLY A 548 -18.88 -12.87 -13.72
CA GLY A 548 -19.08 -13.32 -15.10
C GLY A 548 -17.78 -13.64 -15.83
N LEU A 549 -16.79 -12.73 -15.80
CA LEU A 549 -15.51 -12.93 -16.46
C LEU A 549 -14.70 -14.08 -15.86
N ALA A 550 -14.66 -14.20 -14.54
CA ALA A 550 -13.99 -15.33 -13.93
C ALA A 550 -14.78 -16.64 -14.08
N PHE A 551 -16.11 -16.61 -14.10
CA PHE A 551 -16.90 -17.79 -14.46
C PHE A 551 -16.50 -18.30 -15.86
N LEU A 552 -16.35 -17.40 -16.84
CA LEU A 552 -15.84 -17.73 -18.16
C LEU A 552 -14.40 -18.26 -18.12
N LEU A 553 -13.51 -17.61 -17.36
CA LEU A 553 -12.12 -18.06 -17.20
C LEU A 553 -12.05 -19.48 -16.61
N LEU A 554 -12.84 -19.77 -15.59
CA LEU A 554 -12.86 -21.07 -14.93
C LEU A 554 -13.50 -22.16 -15.79
N ILE A 555 -14.45 -21.80 -16.66
CA ILE A 555 -14.96 -22.71 -17.70
C ILE A 555 -13.80 -23.12 -18.62
N VAL A 556 -12.94 -22.18 -19.04
CA VAL A 556 -11.76 -22.49 -19.87
C VAL A 556 -10.79 -23.42 -19.13
N VAL A 557 -10.54 -23.16 -17.84
CA VAL A 557 -9.58 -23.92 -17.02
C VAL A 557 -10.08 -25.34 -16.71
N PHE A 558 -11.31 -25.47 -16.19
CA PHE A 558 -11.82 -26.76 -15.73
C PHE A 558 -12.56 -27.56 -16.79
N ARG A 559 -12.91 -26.93 -17.92
CA ARG A 559 -13.80 -27.49 -18.95
C ARG A 559 -15.08 -28.07 -18.33
N SER A 560 -15.71 -27.30 -17.44
CA SER A 560 -16.96 -27.64 -16.76
C SER A 560 -17.77 -26.37 -16.49
N ILE A 561 -19.10 -26.47 -16.53
CA ILE A 561 -20.01 -25.36 -16.16
C ILE A 561 -20.38 -25.43 -14.67
N LEU A 562 -20.57 -26.64 -14.14
CA LEU A 562 -21.05 -26.81 -12.76
C LEU A 562 -19.97 -26.50 -11.72
N VAL A 563 -18.69 -26.78 -12.03
CA VAL A 563 -17.57 -26.50 -11.13
C VAL A 563 -17.39 -24.99 -10.90
N PRO A 564 -17.37 -24.13 -11.94
CA PRO A 564 -17.37 -22.69 -11.78
C PRO A 564 -18.65 -22.16 -11.12
N LEU A 565 -19.83 -22.70 -11.48
CA LEU A 565 -21.11 -22.20 -10.95
C LEU A 565 -21.18 -22.35 -9.43
N LYS A 566 -20.87 -23.54 -8.92
CA LYS A 566 -20.87 -23.79 -7.48
C LYS A 566 -19.73 -23.05 -6.75
N ALA A 567 -18.62 -22.75 -7.44
CA ALA A 567 -17.57 -21.90 -6.88
C ALA A 567 -18.06 -20.45 -6.72
N ALA A 568 -18.70 -19.88 -7.75
CA ALA A 568 -19.30 -18.55 -7.68
C ALA A 568 -20.38 -18.45 -6.58
N LEU A 569 -21.27 -19.44 -6.47
CA LEU A 569 -22.30 -19.46 -5.42
C LEU A 569 -21.69 -19.57 -4.01
N GLY A 570 -20.69 -20.44 -3.82
CA GLY A 570 -19.99 -20.57 -2.54
C GLY A 570 -19.23 -19.29 -2.16
N PHE A 571 -18.62 -18.63 -3.13
CA PHE A 571 -17.98 -17.34 -2.96
C PHE A 571 -18.97 -16.26 -2.51
N LEU A 572 -20.10 -16.10 -3.23
CA LEU A 572 -21.12 -15.11 -2.86
C LEU A 572 -21.61 -15.34 -1.42
N LEU A 573 -21.83 -16.59 -1.04
CA LEU A 573 -22.23 -16.95 0.32
C LEU A 573 -21.15 -16.58 1.36
N SER A 574 -19.86 -16.73 1.02
CA SER A 574 -18.75 -16.35 1.91
C SER A 574 -18.62 -14.84 2.06
N VAL A 575 -18.79 -14.07 0.98
CA VAL A 575 -18.78 -12.61 1.03
C VAL A 575 -19.95 -12.09 1.85
N MET A 576 -21.16 -12.62 1.65
CA MET A 576 -22.32 -12.23 2.45
C MET A 576 -22.13 -12.57 3.93
N ALA A 577 -21.55 -13.74 4.25
CA ALA A 577 -21.21 -14.11 5.62
C ALA A 577 -20.13 -13.19 6.22
N ALA A 578 -19.12 -12.80 5.42
CA ALA A 578 -18.07 -11.88 5.86
C ALA A 578 -18.61 -10.46 6.07
N LEU A 579 -19.51 -9.96 5.20
CA LEU A 579 -20.23 -8.71 5.44
C LEU A 579 -21.01 -8.80 6.75
N GLY A 580 -21.74 -9.89 6.97
CA GLY A 580 -22.48 -10.09 8.22
C GLY A 580 -21.58 -10.12 9.46
N ALA A 581 -20.38 -10.70 9.37
CA ALA A 581 -19.41 -10.63 10.44
C ALA A 581 -18.88 -9.20 10.68
N VAL A 582 -18.64 -8.43 9.61
CA VAL A 582 -18.24 -7.02 9.70
C VAL A 582 -19.35 -6.19 10.37
N VAL A 583 -20.62 -6.35 9.96
CA VAL A 583 -21.76 -5.71 10.63
C VAL A 583 -21.81 -6.10 12.11
N ALA A 584 -21.72 -7.40 12.42
CA ALA A 584 -21.83 -7.86 13.80
C ALA A 584 -20.76 -7.22 14.70
N VAL A 585 -19.52 -7.07 14.22
CA VAL A 585 -18.44 -6.49 15.00
C VAL A 585 -18.47 -4.96 15.03
N PHE A 586 -18.58 -4.32 13.86
CA PHE A 586 -18.38 -2.87 13.72
C PHE A 586 -19.67 -2.05 13.83
N GLN A 587 -20.83 -2.63 13.53
CA GLN A 587 -22.13 -1.95 13.67
C GLN A 587 -22.86 -2.37 14.94
N TRP A 588 -22.92 -3.68 15.25
CA TRP A 588 -23.60 -4.16 16.44
C TRP A 588 -22.70 -4.20 17.69
N GLY A 589 -21.38 -4.04 17.52
CA GLY A 589 -20.43 -3.99 18.63
C GLY A 589 -20.04 -5.34 19.23
N TRP A 590 -20.30 -6.46 18.55
CA TRP A 590 -19.92 -7.78 19.06
C TRP A 590 -18.40 -7.93 19.06
N LEU A 591 -17.82 -8.32 20.20
CA LEU A 591 -16.37 -8.43 20.39
C LEU A 591 -15.61 -7.10 20.13
N ALA A 592 -16.28 -5.95 20.15
CA ALA A 592 -15.67 -4.64 19.87
C ALA A 592 -14.45 -4.37 20.77
N ASP A 593 -14.60 -4.59 22.08
CA ASP A 593 -13.51 -4.43 23.07
C ASP A 593 -12.29 -5.32 22.78
N LEU A 594 -12.51 -6.56 22.33
CA LEU A 594 -11.41 -7.49 22.02
C LEU A 594 -10.65 -7.08 20.76
N MET A 595 -11.35 -6.44 19.83
CA MET A 595 -10.84 -6.04 18.52
C MET A 595 -10.28 -4.61 18.52
N GLY A 596 -10.32 -3.92 19.66
CA GLY A 596 -9.94 -2.51 19.76
C GLY A 596 -10.83 -1.61 18.89
N VAL A 597 -12.11 -1.98 18.75
CA VAL A 597 -13.14 -1.13 18.13
C VAL A 597 -13.72 -0.31 19.27
N GLU A 598 -13.21 0.91 19.44
CA GLU A 598 -13.65 1.77 20.54
C GLU A 598 -15.07 2.29 20.33
N GLU A 599 -15.49 2.47 19.06
CA GLU A 599 -16.80 2.99 18.71
C GLU A 599 -17.38 2.27 17.50
N THR A 600 -18.67 1.92 17.58
CA THR A 600 -19.42 1.34 16.46
C THR A 600 -19.87 2.42 15.51
N GLY A 601 -19.83 2.14 14.21
CA GLY A 601 -20.24 3.09 13.18
C GLY A 601 -20.71 2.40 11.90
N PRO A 602 -21.20 3.16 10.91
CA PRO A 602 -21.62 2.61 9.65
C PRO A 602 -20.46 1.88 8.96
N VAL A 603 -20.77 0.81 8.22
CA VAL A 603 -19.77 0.13 7.40
C VAL A 603 -19.39 1.05 6.25
N MET A 604 -18.11 1.13 5.94
CA MET A 604 -17.65 1.99 4.85
C MET A 604 -18.31 1.60 3.51
N SER A 605 -18.86 2.57 2.78
CA SER A 605 -19.56 2.33 1.50
C SER A 605 -18.71 1.59 0.45
N MET A 606 -17.39 1.71 0.51
CA MET A 606 -16.45 1.03 -0.38
C MET A 606 -16.17 -0.43 0.00
N MET A 607 -16.51 -0.83 1.23
CA MET A 607 -16.18 -2.16 1.78
C MET A 607 -16.79 -3.32 0.97
N PRO A 608 -18.08 -3.31 0.58
CA PRO A 608 -18.64 -4.43 -0.18
C PRO A 608 -17.98 -4.60 -1.55
N ILE A 609 -17.70 -3.50 -2.25
CA ILE A 609 -17.00 -3.52 -3.54
C ILE A 609 -15.60 -4.13 -3.39
N PHE A 610 -14.81 -3.66 -2.42
CA PHE A 610 -13.47 -4.21 -2.19
C PHE A 610 -13.50 -5.66 -1.77
N MET A 611 -14.41 -6.03 -0.87
CA MET A 611 -14.49 -7.40 -0.40
C MET A 611 -14.89 -8.34 -1.53
N VAL A 612 -15.85 -7.95 -2.37
CA VAL A 612 -16.16 -8.71 -3.59
C VAL A 612 -14.92 -8.85 -4.46
N GLY A 613 -14.26 -7.74 -4.82
CA GLY A 613 -13.12 -7.78 -5.74
C GLY A 613 -11.94 -8.60 -5.23
N VAL A 614 -11.48 -8.28 -4.02
CA VAL A 614 -10.28 -8.85 -3.43
C VAL A 614 -10.53 -10.30 -3.02
N VAL A 615 -11.60 -10.59 -2.27
CA VAL A 615 -11.88 -11.97 -1.83
C VAL A 615 -12.10 -12.85 -3.04
N PHE A 616 -12.78 -12.37 -4.08
CA PHE A 616 -13.01 -13.19 -5.26
C PHE A 616 -11.71 -13.58 -5.94
N GLY A 617 -10.84 -12.60 -6.18
CA GLY A 617 -9.53 -12.83 -6.76
C GLY A 617 -8.74 -13.87 -5.96
N LEU A 618 -8.68 -13.71 -4.64
CA LEU A 618 -7.89 -14.58 -3.74
C LEU A 618 -8.50 -15.97 -3.54
N ALA A 619 -9.83 -16.05 -3.54
CA ALA A 619 -10.57 -17.27 -3.32
C ALA A 619 -10.26 -18.28 -4.45
N MET A 620 -10.33 -17.85 -5.70
CA MET A 620 -10.32 -18.76 -6.84
C MET A 620 -9.08 -19.64 -6.97
N ASP A 621 -7.95 -19.21 -6.40
CA ASP A 621 -6.64 -19.84 -6.49
C ASP A 621 -6.63 -21.25 -5.87
N TYR A 622 -7.32 -21.40 -4.75
CA TYR A 622 -7.48 -22.69 -4.08
C TYR A 622 -8.46 -23.61 -4.78
N GLU A 623 -9.42 -23.07 -5.52
CA GLU A 623 -10.34 -23.86 -6.35
C GLU A 623 -9.52 -24.56 -7.41
N VAL A 624 -8.73 -23.76 -8.15
CA VAL A 624 -7.86 -24.24 -9.21
C VAL A 624 -6.91 -25.26 -8.62
N PHE A 625 -6.23 -25.00 -7.52
CA PHE A 625 -5.27 -25.96 -6.98
C PHE A 625 -5.88 -27.28 -6.47
N LEU A 626 -6.99 -27.20 -5.72
CA LEU A 626 -7.59 -28.38 -5.10
C LEU A 626 -8.38 -29.20 -6.13
N VAL A 627 -9.16 -28.54 -6.98
CA VAL A 627 -10.05 -29.21 -7.95
C VAL A 627 -9.30 -29.70 -9.17
N THR A 628 -8.22 -29.04 -9.63
CA THR A 628 -7.39 -29.60 -10.71
C THR A 628 -6.79 -30.94 -10.31
N ARG A 629 -6.33 -31.11 -9.06
CA ARG A 629 -5.84 -32.42 -8.59
C ARG A 629 -6.93 -33.48 -8.52
N MET A 630 -8.16 -33.10 -8.18
CA MET A 630 -9.31 -34.02 -8.24
C MET A 630 -9.62 -34.41 -9.69
N ARG A 631 -9.56 -33.43 -10.60
CA ARG A 631 -9.77 -33.63 -12.03
C ARG A 631 -8.71 -34.55 -12.61
N GLU A 632 -7.42 -34.33 -12.28
CA GLU A 632 -6.32 -35.20 -12.70
C GLU A 632 -6.60 -36.65 -12.27
N ALA A 633 -6.91 -36.90 -10.99
CA ALA A 633 -7.23 -38.25 -10.51
C ALA A 633 -8.45 -38.86 -11.22
N TYR A 634 -9.49 -38.07 -11.50
CA TYR A 634 -10.70 -38.53 -12.19
C TYR A 634 -10.45 -38.88 -13.66
N VAL A 635 -9.71 -38.04 -14.39
CA VAL A 635 -9.34 -38.28 -15.81
C VAL A 635 -8.45 -39.52 -15.94
N HIS A 636 -7.63 -39.81 -14.93
CA HIS A 636 -6.81 -41.02 -14.84
C HIS A 636 -7.59 -42.28 -14.37
N GLY A 637 -8.93 -42.21 -14.31
CA GLY A 637 -9.79 -43.37 -14.11
C GLY A 637 -10.26 -43.61 -12.67
N GLU A 638 -9.94 -42.73 -11.72
CA GLU A 638 -10.50 -42.85 -10.37
C GLU A 638 -12.00 -42.52 -10.33
N ARG A 639 -12.74 -43.21 -9.44
CA ARG A 639 -14.15 -42.88 -9.19
C ARG A 639 -14.28 -41.48 -8.58
N PRO A 640 -15.35 -40.70 -8.84
CA PRO A 640 -15.49 -39.31 -8.36
C PRO A 640 -15.18 -39.12 -6.87
N GLY A 641 -15.74 -39.96 -5.99
CA GLY A 641 -15.47 -39.88 -4.55
C GLY A 641 -14.03 -40.21 -4.16
N GLN A 642 -13.37 -41.10 -4.89
CA GLN A 642 -11.96 -41.45 -4.66
C GLN A 642 -11.04 -40.34 -5.15
N ALA A 643 -11.32 -39.76 -6.32
CA ALA A 643 -10.60 -38.63 -6.88
C ALA A 643 -10.61 -37.41 -5.93
N ILE A 644 -11.73 -37.15 -5.25
CA ILE A 644 -11.82 -36.12 -4.19
C ILE A 644 -10.82 -36.44 -3.05
N VAL A 645 -10.82 -37.67 -2.53
CA VAL A 645 -9.91 -38.06 -1.43
C VAL A 645 -8.44 -38.00 -1.86
N THR A 646 -8.13 -38.40 -3.10
CA THR A 646 -6.78 -38.34 -3.68
C THR A 646 -6.30 -36.89 -3.81
N GLY A 647 -7.14 -35.98 -4.32
CA GLY A 647 -6.82 -34.54 -4.38
C GLY A 647 -6.52 -33.95 -3.00
N PHE A 648 -7.30 -34.32 -1.98
CA PHE A 648 -7.10 -33.86 -0.60
C PHE A 648 -5.84 -34.43 0.08
N ARG A 649 -5.30 -35.58 -0.36
CA ARG A 649 -4.13 -36.21 0.28
C ARG A 649 -2.93 -35.27 0.31
N HIS A 650 -2.67 -34.56 -0.77
CA HIS A 650 -1.53 -33.65 -0.84
C HIS A 650 -1.95 -32.18 -0.84
N GLY A 651 -3.15 -31.87 -1.34
CA GLY A 651 -3.65 -30.49 -1.44
C GLY A 651 -4.05 -29.86 -0.10
N ALA A 652 -4.70 -30.62 0.78
CA ALA A 652 -5.35 -30.05 1.97
C ALA A 652 -4.37 -29.30 2.90
N ARG A 653 -3.18 -29.86 3.14
CA ARG A 653 -2.19 -29.22 4.02
C ARG A 653 -1.66 -27.90 3.45
N VAL A 654 -1.47 -27.83 2.13
CA VAL A 654 -0.94 -26.64 1.47
C VAL A 654 -1.99 -25.55 1.49
N VAL A 655 -3.24 -25.89 1.13
CA VAL A 655 -4.37 -24.95 1.14
C VAL A 655 -4.68 -24.45 2.55
N SER A 656 -4.69 -25.32 3.58
CA SER A 656 -4.89 -24.85 4.96
C SER A 656 -3.76 -23.94 5.44
N ALA A 657 -2.52 -24.22 5.05
CA ALA A 657 -1.38 -23.36 5.42
C ALA A 657 -1.49 -21.99 4.76
N ALA A 658 -1.77 -21.97 3.46
CA ALA A 658 -2.00 -20.76 2.69
C ALA A 658 -3.12 -19.90 3.29
N ALA A 659 -4.27 -20.51 3.57
CA ALA A 659 -5.41 -19.83 4.18
C ALA A 659 -5.07 -19.21 5.54
N VAL A 660 -4.38 -19.94 6.43
CA VAL A 660 -3.96 -19.41 7.74
C VAL A 660 -2.95 -18.27 7.59
N ILE A 661 -2.06 -18.34 6.60
CA ILE A 661 -1.10 -17.26 6.30
C ILE A 661 -1.84 -16.02 5.85
N MET A 662 -2.74 -16.12 4.87
CA MET A 662 -3.52 -14.97 4.39
C MET A 662 -4.38 -14.37 5.50
N MET A 663 -5.05 -15.21 6.30
CA MET A 663 -5.77 -14.76 7.49
C MET A 663 -4.87 -13.99 8.44
N ALA A 664 -3.65 -14.46 8.70
CA ALA A 664 -2.71 -13.77 9.59
C ALA A 664 -2.20 -12.44 9.01
N VAL A 665 -1.96 -12.38 7.70
CA VAL A 665 -1.56 -11.14 7.01
C VAL A 665 -2.67 -10.10 7.10
N PHE A 666 -3.90 -10.46 6.73
CA PHE A 666 -5.04 -9.54 6.82
C PHE A 666 -5.38 -9.18 8.27
N ALA A 667 -5.28 -10.12 9.21
CA ALA A 667 -5.47 -9.86 10.62
C ALA A 667 -4.42 -8.90 11.22
N GLY A 668 -3.22 -8.82 10.62
CA GLY A 668 -2.20 -7.83 11.00
C GLY A 668 -2.67 -6.38 10.86
N PHE A 669 -3.59 -6.12 9.92
CA PHE A 669 -4.16 -4.79 9.68
C PHE A 669 -5.28 -4.40 10.66
N ILE A 670 -5.79 -5.35 11.46
CA ILE A 670 -6.82 -5.09 12.48
C ILE A 670 -6.29 -4.16 13.59
N GLY A 671 -4.98 -4.19 13.85
CA GLY A 671 -4.37 -3.28 14.83
C GLY A 671 -4.19 -1.84 14.33
N SER A 672 -4.57 -1.53 13.08
CA SER A 672 -4.43 -0.18 12.55
C SER A 672 -5.24 0.85 13.35
N SER A 673 -4.70 2.05 13.54
CA SER A 673 -5.45 3.19 14.07
C SER A 673 -6.49 3.68 13.08
N GLU A 674 -6.30 3.44 11.79
CA GLU A 674 -7.24 3.81 10.74
C GLU A 674 -8.40 2.81 10.65
N SER A 675 -9.62 3.31 10.90
CA SER A 675 -10.84 2.49 10.91
C SER A 675 -11.07 1.76 9.58
N MET A 676 -10.76 2.41 8.44
CA MET A 676 -10.85 1.82 7.10
C MET A 676 -9.99 0.56 6.97
N VAL A 677 -8.70 0.67 7.29
CA VAL A 677 -7.73 -0.43 7.17
C VAL A 677 -8.09 -1.56 8.14
N LYS A 678 -8.55 -1.23 9.36
CA LYS A 678 -9.03 -2.19 10.35
C LYS A 678 -10.23 -3.00 9.85
N MET A 679 -11.25 -2.33 9.30
CA MET A 679 -12.44 -2.99 8.73
C MET A 679 -12.09 -3.90 7.55
N ILE A 680 -11.24 -3.41 6.63
CA ILE A 680 -10.81 -4.19 5.46
C ILE A 680 -10.01 -5.42 5.90
N GLY A 681 -9.03 -5.24 6.81
CA GLY A 681 -8.22 -6.34 7.34
C GLY A 681 -9.06 -7.41 8.02
N PHE A 682 -10.02 -7.03 8.86
CA PHE A 682 -10.95 -7.97 9.49
C PHE A 682 -11.85 -8.67 8.47
N GLY A 683 -12.50 -7.91 7.59
CA GLY A 683 -13.44 -8.44 6.60
C GLY A 683 -12.77 -9.44 5.66
N LEU A 684 -11.57 -9.12 5.17
CA LEU A 684 -10.79 -10.03 4.32
C LEU A 684 -10.32 -11.27 5.07
N ALA A 685 -9.85 -11.13 6.32
CA ALA A 685 -9.43 -12.28 7.13
C ALA A 685 -10.59 -13.27 7.35
N ILE A 686 -11.78 -12.77 7.70
CA ILE A 686 -12.98 -13.61 7.91
C ILE A 686 -13.51 -14.17 6.58
N ALA A 687 -13.48 -13.39 5.50
CA ALA A 687 -13.88 -13.87 4.20
C ALA A 687 -12.99 -15.03 3.72
N VAL A 688 -11.68 -14.93 3.89
CA VAL A 688 -10.73 -16.02 3.62
C VAL A 688 -11.01 -17.22 4.50
N PHE A 689 -11.35 -17.02 5.79
CA PHE A 689 -11.71 -18.13 6.68
C PHE A 689 -12.95 -18.89 6.18
N PHE A 690 -14.03 -18.17 5.87
CA PHE A 690 -15.28 -18.77 5.38
C PHE A 690 -15.08 -19.47 4.04
N ASP A 691 -14.39 -18.83 3.10
CA ASP A 691 -14.14 -19.40 1.79
C ASP A 691 -13.20 -20.62 1.87
N ALA A 692 -12.03 -20.48 2.50
CA ALA A 692 -11.03 -21.55 2.49
C ALA A 692 -11.44 -22.77 3.32
N PHE A 693 -12.05 -22.60 4.49
CA PHE A 693 -12.38 -23.72 5.38
C PHE A 693 -13.81 -24.22 5.19
N ILE A 694 -14.79 -23.34 5.11
CA ILE A 694 -16.20 -23.76 5.03
C ILE A 694 -16.56 -24.08 3.58
N VAL A 695 -16.25 -23.19 2.63
CA VAL A 695 -16.58 -23.45 1.23
C VAL A 695 -15.68 -24.52 0.64
N ARG A 696 -14.36 -24.33 0.63
CA ARG A 696 -13.46 -25.21 -0.13
C ARG A 696 -13.20 -26.55 0.52
N MET A 697 -13.02 -26.59 1.84
CA MET A 697 -12.75 -27.85 2.53
C MET A 697 -14.02 -28.65 2.84
N ALA A 698 -15.20 -28.04 2.88
CA ALA A 698 -16.45 -28.72 3.25
C ALA A 698 -17.50 -28.72 2.13
N ILE A 699 -17.97 -27.55 1.67
CA ILE A 699 -19.07 -27.44 0.69
C ILE A 699 -18.65 -27.98 -0.68
N VAL A 700 -17.50 -27.57 -1.21
CA VAL A 700 -16.99 -27.98 -2.54
C VAL A 700 -16.91 -29.51 -2.67
N PRO A 701 -16.19 -30.26 -1.80
CA PRO A 701 -16.14 -31.71 -1.89
C PRO A 701 -17.51 -32.37 -1.65
N ALA A 702 -18.38 -31.79 -0.82
CA ALA A 702 -19.74 -32.30 -0.63
C ALA A 702 -20.57 -32.18 -1.92
N VAL A 703 -20.55 -31.01 -2.57
CA VAL A 703 -21.25 -30.77 -3.85
C VAL A 703 -20.70 -31.67 -4.94
N LEU A 704 -19.37 -31.81 -5.07
CA LEU A 704 -18.75 -32.70 -6.06
C LEU A 704 -19.11 -34.18 -5.81
N ALA A 705 -19.18 -34.60 -4.54
CA ALA A 705 -19.60 -35.95 -4.20
C ALA A 705 -21.07 -36.22 -4.59
N LEU A 706 -21.96 -35.22 -4.49
CA LEU A 706 -23.36 -35.31 -4.90
C LEU A 706 -23.54 -35.28 -6.42
N LEU A 707 -22.82 -34.39 -7.12
CA LEU A 707 -22.87 -34.27 -8.58
C LEU A 707 -22.22 -35.46 -9.30
N GLY A 708 -21.23 -36.11 -8.66
CA GLY A 708 -20.55 -37.28 -9.20
C GLY A 708 -19.94 -37.01 -10.58
N LYS A 709 -20.33 -37.79 -11.60
CA LYS A 709 -19.82 -37.62 -12.97
C LYS A 709 -20.31 -36.33 -13.64
N ALA A 710 -21.50 -35.84 -13.26
CA ALA A 710 -22.08 -34.64 -13.87
C ALA A 710 -21.26 -33.38 -13.55
N ALA A 711 -20.49 -33.37 -12.46
CA ALA A 711 -19.62 -32.26 -12.09
C ALA A 711 -18.63 -31.88 -13.21
N TRP A 712 -18.22 -32.83 -14.04
CA TRP A 712 -17.25 -32.65 -15.11
C TRP A 712 -17.88 -32.54 -16.50
N TRP A 713 -19.18 -32.26 -16.55
CA TRP A 713 -19.92 -32.18 -17.81
C TRP A 713 -19.70 -30.83 -18.52
N LEU A 714 -19.57 -30.91 -19.84
CA LEU A 714 -19.49 -29.77 -20.75
C LEU A 714 -20.24 -30.08 -22.06
N PRO A 715 -21.04 -29.13 -22.60
CA PRO A 715 -21.66 -29.29 -23.91
C PRO A 715 -20.59 -29.44 -25.02
N LYS A 716 -20.80 -30.36 -25.97
CA LYS A 716 -19.83 -30.63 -27.06
C LYS A 716 -19.54 -29.42 -27.96
N TRP A 717 -20.51 -28.54 -28.16
CA TRP A 717 -20.31 -27.32 -28.94
C TRP A 717 -19.38 -26.34 -28.22
N LEU A 718 -19.50 -26.25 -26.89
CA LEU A 718 -18.69 -25.38 -26.05
C LEU A 718 -17.27 -25.94 -25.91
N ASP A 719 -17.12 -27.26 -25.73
CA ASP A 719 -15.81 -27.93 -25.70
C ASP A 719 -15.01 -27.74 -27.00
N ARG A 720 -15.70 -27.62 -28.15
CA ARG A 720 -15.08 -27.34 -29.44
C ARG A 720 -14.70 -25.86 -29.63
N ALA A 721 -15.44 -24.94 -29.01
CA ALA A 721 -15.19 -23.51 -29.10
C ALA A 721 -14.12 -23.02 -28.10
N LEU A 722 -13.97 -23.69 -26.96
CA LEU A 722 -13.04 -23.29 -25.91
C LEU A 722 -11.59 -23.63 -26.30
N PRO A 723 -10.63 -22.70 -26.08
CA PRO A 723 -9.21 -22.98 -26.31
C PRO A 723 -8.71 -24.08 -25.38
N ASN A 724 -7.76 -24.90 -25.85
CA ASN A 724 -7.10 -25.89 -24.99
C ASN A 724 -5.93 -25.24 -24.26
N VAL A 725 -6.18 -24.78 -23.04
CA VAL A 725 -5.11 -24.25 -22.18
C VAL A 725 -4.64 -25.38 -21.26
N ASP A 726 -3.49 -25.95 -21.61
CA ASP A 726 -2.85 -26.99 -20.80
C ASP A 726 -2.34 -26.40 -19.47
N VAL A 727 -3.23 -26.40 -18.46
CA VAL A 727 -2.95 -25.97 -17.08
C VAL A 727 -2.32 -27.11 -16.26
N GLU A 728 -2.66 -28.35 -16.61
CA GLU A 728 -2.26 -29.57 -15.88
C GLU A 728 -0.86 -30.06 -16.30
N GLY A 729 -0.32 -29.56 -17.42
CA GLY A 729 0.99 -29.92 -17.95
C GLY A 729 0.98 -31.26 -18.69
N GLU A 730 -0.15 -31.65 -19.29
CA GLU A 730 -0.25 -32.86 -20.10
C GLU A 730 0.75 -32.85 -21.26
N GLY A 731 0.93 -31.71 -21.93
CA GLY A 731 1.89 -31.55 -23.01
C GLY A 731 3.37 -31.65 -22.59
N LEU A 732 3.68 -31.46 -21.30
CA LEU A 732 5.03 -31.69 -20.76
C LEU A 732 5.35 -33.18 -20.61
N ARG A 733 4.34 -34.06 -20.58
CA ARG A 733 4.53 -35.51 -20.49
C ARG A 733 4.84 -36.11 -21.86
N ASP A 734 4.16 -35.66 -22.92
CA ASP A 734 4.33 -36.20 -24.28
C ASP A 734 5.70 -35.85 -24.88
N THR A 735 6.16 -34.60 -24.70
CA THR A 735 7.50 -34.18 -25.19
C THR A 735 8.67 -34.89 -24.52
N VAL A 736 8.48 -35.47 -23.32
CA VAL A 736 9.56 -36.16 -22.59
C VAL A 736 9.59 -37.65 -22.90
N LYS A 737 8.45 -38.26 -23.25
CA LYS A 737 8.43 -39.62 -23.81
C LYS A 737 9.19 -39.69 -25.14
N ASP A 738 9.02 -38.71 -26.01
CA ASP A 738 9.76 -38.63 -27.28
C ASP A 738 11.29 -38.52 -27.10
N THR A 739 11.77 -38.00 -25.96
CA THR A 739 13.22 -37.99 -25.65
C THR A 739 13.72 -39.25 -24.93
N ALA A 740 12.83 -40.03 -24.32
CA ALA A 740 13.16 -41.27 -23.63
C ALA A 740 13.08 -42.51 -24.55
N ASP A 741 12.29 -42.44 -25.63
CA ASP A 741 12.12 -43.51 -26.62
C ASP A 741 13.14 -43.46 -27.78
N VAL A 742 14.18 -42.62 -27.69
CA VAL A 742 15.35 -42.75 -28.57
C VAL A 742 16.22 -43.89 -28.04
N GLU A 743 15.95 -45.11 -28.52
CA GLU A 743 16.86 -46.24 -28.39
C GLU A 743 18.28 -45.83 -28.86
N PRO A 744 19.35 -46.24 -28.16
CA PRO A 744 20.70 -46.04 -28.66
C PRO A 744 20.85 -46.84 -29.95
N ALA A 745 21.01 -46.14 -31.08
CA ALA A 745 21.25 -46.73 -32.37
C ALA A 745 22.41 -47.73 -32.29
N GLY A 746 22.18 -48.90 -32.90
CA GLY A 746 22.92 -50.12 -32.69
C GLY A 746 24.43 -50.01 -32.92
N SER A 747 25.13 -50.80 -32.13
CA SER A 747 26.50 -51.25 -32.37
C SER A 747 26.66 -51.79 -33.79
N SER A 748 27.49 -51.13 -34.61
CA SER A 748 28.11 -51.75 -35.79
C SER A 748 29.56 -52.12 -35.49
N PRO A 749 30.11 -53.17 -36.12
CA PRO A 749 31.34 -53.83 -35.67
C PRO A 749 32.58 -53.04 -36.06
N LEU A 750 33.56 -52.99 -35.16
CA LEU A 750 34.90 -52.48 -35.44
C LEU A 750 35.65 -53.42 -36.39
N PRO A 751 36.37 -52.92 -37.42
CA PRO A 751 37.41 -53.69 -38.08
C PRO A 751 38.71 -53.66 -37.26
N SER A 752 39.42 -54.78 -37.30
CA SER A 752 40.63 -55.13 -36.54
C SER A 752 41.94 -54.58 -37.13
N GLY A 753 42.89 -54.26 -36.23
CA GLY A 753 44.35 -54.07 -36.46
C GLY A 753 44.76 -52.61 -36.58
N GLU A 754 45.74 -52.03 -35.86
CA GLU A 754 47.00 -52.52 -35.24
C GLU A 754 47.42 -51.66 -34.02
N PRO A 755 48.44 -52.07 -33.22
CA PRO A 755 48.74 -51.49 -31.89
C PRO A 755 49.87 -50.43 -31.90
N VAL A 756 49.78 -49.44 -31.00
CA VAL A 756 50.87 -48.47 -30.69
C VAL A 756 50.91 -48.22 -29.16
N PRO A 757 52.09 -48.05 -28.53
CA PRO A 757 52.33 -48.53 -27.16
C PRO A 757 52.11 -47.50 -26.04
N VAL A 758 51.96 -48.05 -24.83
CA VAL A 758 51.76 -47.38 -23.54
C VAL A 758 53.09 -46.89 -22.96
N ALA A 759 53.11 -45.65 -22.45
CA ALA A 759 54.14 -45.18 -21.51
C ALA A 759 53.49 -44.74 -20.20
N VAL A 760 53.99 -45.33 -19.12
CA VAL A 760 53.57 -45.22 -17.72
C VAL A 760 54.31 -44.07 -17.03
N ARG A 761 53.65 -43.35 -16.10
CA ARG A 761 54.19 -42.99 -14.77
C ARG A 761 53.16 -42.27 -13.89
N GLU A 762 52.86 -42.88 -12.75
CA GLU A 762 52.33 -42.25 -11.52
C GLU A 762 53.51 -41.73 -10.63
N PRO A 763 53.32 -41.35 -9.35
CA PRO A 763 52.69 -40.13 -8.84
C PRO A 763 53.64 -39.41 -7.83
N VAL A 764 53.16 -38.41 -7.07
CA VAL A 764 53.35 -38.23 -5.60
C VAL A 764 53.18 -36.75 -5.18
N ALA A 765 52.57 -36.58 -4.00
CA ALA A 765 52.31 -35.34 -3.29
C ALA A 765 53.24 -35.14 -2.07
N VAL A 766 52.99 -34.04 -1.32
CA VAL A 766 53.54 -33.62 0.00
C VAL A 766 54.85 -32.80 -0.11
N GLY A 767 55.10 -31.65 0.51
CA GLY A 767 54.41 -30.82 1.50
C GLY A 767 55.46 -30.04 2.36
N VAL A 768 55.18 -28.75 2.66
CA VAL A 768 55.63 -27.94 3.82
C VAL A 768 57.05 -27.31 3.89
N ALA A 769 57.03 -25.95 3.93
CA ALA A 769 57.79 -24.91 4.66
C ALA A 769 59.32 -24.99 4.95
N ALA A 770 60.06 -23.90 4.68
CA ALA A 770 60.34 -22.77 5.62
C ALA A 770 61.62 -21.95 5.23
N SER A 771 61.57 -20.65 5.54
CA SER A 771 62.68 -19.76 5.97
C SER A 771 63.76 -19.24 4.99
N GLY A 772 63.95 -17.90 4.98
CA GLY A 772 65.30 -17.32 5.07
C GLY A 772 65.73 -16.22 4.07
N ALA A 773 65.40 -14.97 4.41
CA ALA A 773 66.21 -13.73 4.40
C ALA A 773 66.91 -13.12 3.15
N ASP A 774 66.90 -11.77 3.18
CA ASP A 774 67.83 -10.76 2.63
C ASP A 774 67.73 -10.30 1.15
N ALA A 775 67.17 -9.11 0.87
CA ALA A 775 67.81 -7.79 1.08
C ALA A 775 67.33 -6.71 0.06
N ARG A 776 67.09 -5.51 0.63
CA ARG A 776 67.13 -4.14 0.07
C ARG A 776 65.96 -3.57 -0.76
N LEU A 777 65.23 -2.71 -0.04
CA LEU A 777 64.40 -1.60 -0.48
C LEU A 777 65.26 -0.42 -0.98
N ASP A 778 64.73 0.29 -1.97
CA ASP A 778 64.98 1.72 -2.18
C ASP A 778 63.63 2.45 -2.10
N THR A 779 63.67 3.61 -1.44
CA THR A 779 62.58 4.35 -0.82
C THR A 779 61.97 5.43 -1.71
N MET A 780 60.66 5.66 -1.60
CA MET A 780 60.11 7.02 -1.57
C MET A 780 59.30 7.20 -0.29
N GLN A 781 59.69 8.23 0.46
CA GLN A 781 59.23 8.59 1.79
C GLN A 781 57.83 9.21 1.75
N GLU A 782 56.90 8.65 2.52
CA GLU A 782 55.84 9.44 3.15
C GLU A 782 56.41 10.17 4.38
N PRO A 783 55.98 11.42 4.66
CA PRO A 783 56.52 12.18 5.78
C PRO A 783 56.00 11.66 7.13
N LEU A 784 56.99 11.44 7.99
CA LEU A 784 56.96 11.29 9.45
C LEU A 784 55.78 12.00 10.15
N VAL A 785 55.00 11.24 10.93
CA VAL A 785 54.23 11.75 12.07
C VAL A 785 54.84 11.16 13.35
N LEU A 786 55.31 12.05 14.23
CA LEU A 786 55.71 11.76 15.62
C LEU A 786 55.26 12.96 16.49
N PRO A 787 55.07 12.81 17.82
CA PRO A 787 53.95 12.14 18.48
C PRO A 787 53.32 13.03 19.59
N TYR A 788 52.38 12.45 20.35
CA TYR A 788 51.73 12.88 21.61
C TYR A 788 50.38 13.62 21.47
N GLY A 789 49.32 13.28 22.22
CA GLY A 789 49.25 12.50 23.46
C GLY A 789 48.32 11.27 23.40
N SER A 790 48.75 10.23 24.10
CA SER A 790 48.02 9.00 24.39
C SER A 790 46.75 9.27 25.21
N TYR A 791 45.60 9.18 24.56
CA TYR A 791 44.40 8.66 25.22
C TYR A 791 44.25 7.22 24.73
N GLU A 792 44.87 6.29 25.46
CA GLU A 792 44.45 4.89 25.40
C GLU A 792 43.00 4.88 25.91
N LEU A 793 42.07 4.61 25.00
CA LEU A 793 40.72 4.23 25.40
C LEU A 793 40.85 2.86 26.06
N ASP A 794 40.73 2.80 27.38
CA ASP A 794 40.47 1.57 28.12
C ASP A 794 39.01 1.14 27.86
N GLY A 795 38.69 0.76 26.61
CA GLY A 795 37.36 0.26 26.26
C GLY A 795 36.88 0.48 24.82
N SER A 796 35.60 0.17 24.62
CA SER A 796 34.85 0.37 23.37
C SER A 796 34.61 1.86 23.10
N GLY A 797 34.99 2.34 21.93
CA GLY A 797 34.79 3.74 21.52
C GLY A 797 35.05 3.95 20.02
N VAL A 798 34.83 5.17 19.54
CA VAL A 798 35.09 5.58 18.15
C VAL A 798 36.06 6.75 18.15
N ARG A 799 37.10 6.68 17.31
CA ARG A 799 38.04 7.78 17.06
C ARG A 799 38.27 7.97 15.58
N GLY A 800 38.71 9.14 15.16
CA GLY A 800 39.04 9.41 13.76
C GLY A 800 39.32 10.88 13.50
N THR A 801 39.34 11.26 12.22
CA THR A 801 39.51 12.64 11.78
C THR A 801 38.37 13.10 10.87
N VAL A 802 37.93 14.34 11.06
CA VAL A 802 36.96 15.03 10.18
C VAL A 802 37.73 15.95 9.24
N ARG A 803 37.61 15.73 7.93
CA ARG A 803 38.33 16.47 6.89
C ARG A 803 37.36 17.02 5.83
N ASN A 804 37.75 18.09 5.15
CA ASN A 804 37.07 18.56 3.95
C ASN A 804 37.65 17.89 2.68
N ALA A 805 37.06 18.19 1.51
CA ALA A 805 37.49 17.64 0.21
C ALA A 805 38.98 17.91 -0.13
N ASP A 806 39.57 18.97 0.42
CA ASP A 806 41.00 19.31 0.26
C ASP A 806 41.93 18.57 1.24
N GLY A 807 41.37 17.70 2.08
CA GLY A 807 42.11 16.91 3.07
C GLY A 807 42.47 17.68 4.35
N VAL A 808 41.97 18.91 4.53
CA VAL A 808 42.20 19.77 5.70
C VAL A 808 41.23 19.42 6.83
N GLY A 809 41.72 19.35 8.07
CA GLY A 809 40.90 19.05 9.26
C GLY A 809 39.88 20.15 9.57
N VAL A 810 38.65 19.75 9.94
CA VAL A 810 37.55 20.69 10.25
C VAL A 810 37.44 20.89 11.76
N ALA A 811 38.12 21.92 12.28
CA ALA A 811 38.31 22.20 13.71
C ALA A 811 37.04 22.59 14.50
N HIS A 812 35.92 22.88 13.83
CA HIS A 812 34.66 23.32 14.45
C HIS A 812 33.48 22.38 14.17
N ALA A 813 33.75 21.19 13.65
CA ALA A 813 32.70 20.19 13.51
C ALA A 813 32.20 19.73 14.89
N ALA A 814 30.95 19.31 14.96
CA ALA A 814 30.36 18.66 16.11
C ALA A 814 30.13 17.19 15.76
N VAL A 815 30.89 16.30 16.39
CA VAL A 815 30.76 14.85 16.23
C VAL A 815 29.93 14.32 17.39
N THR A 816 28.80 13.68 17.10
CA THR A 816 27.84 13.18 18.08
C THR A 816 27.62 11.69 17.88
N LEU A 817 27.75 10.91 18.95
CA LEU A 817 27.45 9.48 18.96
C LEU A 817 26.06 9.25 19.56
N ILE A 818 25.21 8.50 18.87
CA ILE A 818 23.81 8.24 19.22
C ILE A 818 23.59 6.73 19.30
N SER A 819 22.84 6.28 20.32
CA SER A 819 22.43 4.89 20.49
C SER A 819 21.38 4.47 19.44
N PRO A 820 21.16 3.16 19.22
CA PRO A 820 20.05 2.68 18.38
C PRO A 820 18.66 3.12 18.85
N SER A 821 18.51 3.52 20.11
CA SER A 821 17.26 4.02 20.69
C SER A 821 17.11 5.55 20.59
N GLY A 822 17.99 6.23 19.85
CA GLY A 822 17.95 7.68 19.65
C GLY A 822 18.53 8.52 20.79
N GLN A 823 19.14 7.89 21.80
CA GLN A 823 19.75 8.62 22.92
C GLN A 823 21.16 9.09 22.54
N GLN A 824 21.45 10.37 22.72
CA GLN A 824 22.82 10.89 22.57
C GLN A 824 23.71 10.33 23.68
N LEU A 825 24.77 9.62 23.29
CA LEU A 825 25.72 8.97 24.20
C LEU A 825 26.93 9.86 24.50
N GLY A 826 27.33 10.69 23.54
CA GLY A 826 28.45 11.61 23.69
C GLY A 826 28.55 12.60 22.53
N ARG A 827 29.18 13.74 22.77
CA ARG A 827 29.49 14.75 21.74
C ARG A 827 30.92 15.24 21.95
N SER A 828 31.65 15.35 20.85
CA SER A 828 33.04 15.81 20.79
C SER A 828 33.14 16.90 19.73
N VAL A 829 33.95 17.91 20.01
CA VAL A 829 34.37 18.90 19.01
C VAL A 829 35.80 18.53 18.63
N PRO A 830 36.08 18.18 17.37
CA PRO A 830 37.40 17.75 16.97
C PRO A 830 38.46 18.81 17.27
N HIS A 831 39.70 18.37 17.48
CA HIS A 831 40.85 19.27 17.61
C HIS A 831 41.15 20.02 16.31
N ALA A 832 42.09 20.97 16.36
CA ALA A 832 42.46 21.81 15.21
C ALA A 832 42.92 21.01 13.97
N ASP A 833 43.39 19.78 14.16
CA ASP A 833 43.78 18.84 13.11
C ASP A 833 42.61 17.97 12.60
N GLY A 834 41.40 18.19 13.11
CA GLY A 834 40.19 17.44 12.79
C GLY A 834 40.01 16.15 13.60
N SER A 835 40.91 15.82 14.54
CA SER A 835 40.83 14.56 15.29
C SER A 835 39.75 14.56 16.38
N TYR A 836 39.02 13.45 16.54
CA TYR A 836 37.98 13.27 17.55
C TYR A 836 38.03 11.89 18.22
N VAL A 837 37.48 11.82 19.43
CA VAL A 837 37.30 10.58 20.21
C VAL A 837 35.97 10.64 20.95
N LEU A 838 35.23 9.52 20.94
CA LEU A 838 33.94 9.34 21.61
C LEU A 838 33.85 7.95 22.25
N ASP A 839 33.46 7.89 23.51
CA ASP A 839 33.27 6.64 24.25
C ASP A 839 31.95 5.95 23.86
N ALA A 840 31.98 4.62 23.80
CA ALA A 840 30.79 3.79 23.61
C ALA A 840 30.56 2.92 24.86
N PRO A 841 29.30 2.77 25.34
CA PRO A 841 28.99 1.98 26.54
C PRO A 841 29.34 0.48 26.47
N GLY A 842 29.54 -0.05 25.26
CA GLY A 842 29.90 -1.43 25.01
C GLY A 842 29.92 -1.76 23.51
N PRO A 843 30.26 -3.00 23.12
CA PRO A 843 30.19 -3.44 21.73
C PRO A 843 28.76 -3.34 21.19
N GLY A 844 28.57 -2.75 20.01
CA GLY A 844 27.25 -2.48 19.47
C GLY A 844 27.26 -1.61 18.22
N SER A 845 26.10 -1.44 17.61
CA SER A 845 25.91 -0.50 16.50
C SER A 845 25.49 0.86 17.05
N TYR A 846 26.08 1.92 16.53
CA TYR A 846 25.81 3.31 16.93
C TYR A 846 25.70 4.19 15.68
N VAL A 847 25.02 5.33 15.79
CA VAL A 847 24.97 6.34 14.72
C VAL A 847 25.93 7.46 15.09
N LEU A 848 26.80 7.81 14.17
CA LEU A 848 27.75 8.90 14.31
C LEU A 848 27.33 10.03 13.37
N ILE A 849 27.03 11.19 13.93
CA ILE A 849 26.60 12.38 13.20
C ILE A 849 27.67 13.45 13.31
N VAL A 850 28.06 14.04 12.19
CA VAL A 850 29.02 15.14 12.11
C VAL A 850 28.39 16.32 11.39
N GLY A 851 28.31 17.45 12.08
CA GLY A 851 27.86 18.71 11.49
C GLY A 851 28.90 19.81 11.67
N ALA A 852 29.13 20.62 10.65
CA ALA A 852 29.96 21.82 10.74
C ALA A 852 29.30 22.94 9.95
N GLU A 853 29.44 24.17 10.40
CA GLU A 853 28.89 25.34 9.70
C GLU A 853 29.49 25.44 8.29
N GLY A 854 28.63 25.56 7.27
CA GLY A 854 29.04 25.59 5.86
C GLY A 854 29.32 24.23 5.21
N TYR A 855 29.03 23.11 5.88
CA TYR A 855 29.16 21.75 5.34
C TYR A 855 27.84 20.98 5.48
N GLN A 856 27.57 20.06 4.55
CA GLN A 856 26.43 19.15 4.68
C GLN A 856 26.65 18.21 5.89
N PRO A 857 25.66 18.09 6.82
CA PRO A 857 25.76 17.15 7.93
C PRO A 857 25.93 15.72 7.42
N HIS A 858 26.88 14.98 7.99
CA HIS A 858 27.17 13.61 7.61
C HIS A 858 26.79 12.65 8.72
N ALA A 859 25.90 11.69 8.44
CA ALA A 859 25.49 10.66 9.40
C ALA A 859 25.86 9.27 8.87
N THR A 860 26.52 8.46 9.70
CA THR A 860 26.96 7.11 9.34
C THR A 860 26.74 6.14 10.49
N THR A 861 26.45 4.88 10.17
CA THR A 861 26.32 3.81 11.17
C THR A 861 27.66 3.15 11.39
N VAL A 862 28.13 3.12 12.64
CA VAL A 862 29.39 2.51 13.06
C VAL A 862 29.14 1.30 13.97
N VAL A 863 29.92 0.24 13.80
CA VAL A 863 29.86 -0.96 14.65
C VAL A 863 31.11 -1.01 15.51
N VAL A 864 30.94 -0.75 16.80
CA VAL A 864 32.04 -0.72 17.78
C VAL A 864 32.19 -2.12 18.37
N GLY A 865 33.42 -2.65 18.35
CA GLY A 865 33.77 -3.94 18.94
C GLY A 865 34.29 -3.80 20.39
N GLU A 866 34.96 -4.83 20.90
CA GLU A 866 35.66 -4.76 22.20
C GLU A 866 36.90 -3.84 22.15
N ALA A 867 37.42 -3.57 20.95
CA ALA A 867 38.47 -2.58 20.70
C ALA A 867 37.89 -1.32 20.05
N ALA A 868 38.51 -0.18 20.30
CA ALA A 868 38.11 1.11 19.71
C ALA A 868 38.15 1.08 18.17
N LEU A 869 37.10 1.61 17.54
CA LEU A 869 36.96 1.73 16.09
C LEU A 869 37.63 3.01 15.60
N VAL A 870 38.42 2.93 14.52
CA VAL A 870 38.92 4.09 13.79
C VAL A 870 38.00 4.37 12.61
N HIS A 871 37.46 5.58 12.50
CA HIS A 871 36.55 5.98 11.42
C HIS A 871 36.79 7.43 11.01
N ASP A 872 37.35 7.66 9.83
CA ASP A 872 37.56 9.01 9.29
C ASP A 872 36.36 9.48 8.47
N ILE A 873 36.08 10.78 8.49
CA ILE A 873 34.89 11.39 7.89
C ILE A 873 35.29 12.53 6.97
N LEU A 874 34.75 12.51 5.76
CA LEU A 874 34.91 13.57 4.77
C LEU A 874 33.62 14.40 4.71
N LEU A 875 33.69 15.67 5.08
CA LEU A 875 32.59 16.63 4.93
C LEU A 875 32.66 17.29 3.55
N SER A 876 31.56 17.19 2.81
CA SER A 876 31.37 17.89 1.54
C SER A 876 30.79 19.28 1.80
N GLY A 877 31.47 20.33 1.32
CA GLY A 877 30.94 21.70 1.31
C GLY A 877 30.19 21.98 0.00
N PRO A 878 29.25 22.95 -0.03
CA PRO A 878 28.64 23.42 -1.27
C PRO A 878 29.60 24.35 -2.03
N ALA A 879 29.80 24.09 -3.33
CA ALA A 879 30.44 25.06 -4.22
C ALA A 879 29.44 26.19 -4.50
N ARG A 880 29.78 27.43 -4.15
CA ARG A 880 28.93 28.61 -4.37
C ARG A 880 29.19 29.15 -5.78
N ALA A 881 28.24 28.97 -6.68
CA ALA A 881 28.28 29.50 -8.05
C ALA A 881 27.50 30.81 -8.15
N SER A 882 27.78 31.62 -9.17
CA SER A 882 27.01 32.82 -9.52
C SER A 882 26.65 32.80 -11.01
N VAL A 883 25.55 33.44 -11.37
CA VAL A 883 25.11 33.61 -12.76
C VAL A 883 24.92 35.10 -13.02
N GLN A 884 25.56 35.64 -14.06
CA GLN A 884 25.47 37.06 -14.41
C GLN A 884 25.27 37.24 -15.93
N GLY A 885 24.50 38.25 -16.32
CA GLY A 885 24.20 38.56 -17.72
C GLY A 885 23.50 39.90 -17.92
N THR A 886 23.22 40.26 -19.18
CA THR A 886 22.44 41.45 -19.54
C THR A 886 21.19 41.10 -20.35
N VAL A 887 20.09 41.82 -20.13
CA VAL A 887 18.86 41.71 -20.94
C VAL A 887 18.81 42.86 -21.95
N ARG A 888 18.55 42.53 -23.22
CA ARG A 888 18.56 43.49 -24.35
C ARG A 888 17.32 43.35 -25.23
N GLU A 889 16.98 44.43 -25.92
CA GLU A 889 15.94 44.45 -26.96
C GLU A 889 16.44 43.85 -28.27
N GLY A 890 15.58 43.04 -28.92
CA GLY A 890 15.93 42.24 -30.11
C GLY A 890 16.41 43.02 -31.34
N VAL A 891 15.83 44.17 -31.66
CA VAL A 891 16.28 45.01 -32.79
C VAL A 891 16.78 46.35 -32.27
N GLY A 892 18.10 46.49 -32.19
CA GLY A 892 18.79 47.70 -31.72
C GLY A 892 19.74 47.45 -30.55
N GLY A 893 19.62 46.31 -29.87
CA GLY A 893 20.59 45.83 -28.86
C GLY A 893 20.71 46.72 -27.62
N LEU A 894 19.73 47.62 -27.42
CA LEU A 894 19.69 48.51 -26.26
C LEU A 894 19.41 47.68 -24.99
N PRO A 895 20.09 47.96 -23.87
CA PRO A 895 19.82 47.29 -22.61
C PRO A 895 18.42 47.63 -22.10
N LEU A 896 17.74 46.62 -21.53
CA LEU A 896 16.41 46.75 -20.96
C LEU A 896 16.50 46.89 -19.44
N SER A 897 16.17 48.08 -18.92
CA SER A 897 16.04 48.33 -17.48
C SER A 897 14.68 47.86 -16.97
N ASP A 898 14.60 47.55 -15.67
CA ASP A 898 13.37 47.12 -14.98
C ASP A 898 12.73 45.80 -15.49
N ALA A 899 13.46 45.01 -16.28
CA ALA A 899 13.03 43.68 -16.68
C ALA A 899 13.18 42.70 -15.51
N ARG A 900 12.18 41.85 -15.27
CA ARG A 900 12.23 40.83 -14.21
C ARG A 900 12.86 39.55 -14.75
N VAL A 901 13.97 39.14 -14.17
CA VAL A 901 14.70 37.91 -14.50
C VAL A 901 14.53 36.91 -13.36
N THR A 902 14.03 35.72 -13.66
CA THR A 902 13.75 34.65 -12.69
C THR A 902 14.59 33.43 -13.04
N LEU A 903 15.32 32.90 -12.06
CA LEU A 903 16.06 31.65 -12.17
C LEU A 903 15.19 30.50 -11.63
N VAL A 904 15.04 29.45 -12.42
CA VAL A 904 14.20 28.29 -12.13
C VAL A 904 15.07 27.04 -12.15
N ASP A 905 14.93 26.15 -11.17
CA ASP A 905 15.65 24.86 -11.17
C ASP A 905 15.04 23.83 -12.14
N ALA A 906 15.68 22.67 -12.29
CA ALA A 906 15.18 21.57 -13.12
C ALA A 906 13.81 21.01 -12.67
N ALA A 907 13.36 21.29 -11.45
CA ALA A 907 12.05 20.88 -10.92
C ALA A 907 10.95 21.93 -11.16
N GLY A 908 11.30 23.11 -11.70
CA GLY A 908 10.36 24.19 -11.98
C GLY A 908 10.16 25.17 -10.82
N ASN A 909 10.94 25.07 -9.74
CA ASN A 909 10.84 25.98 -8.60
C ASN A 909 11.62 27.27 -8.87
N VAL A 910 11.08 28.40 -8.42
CA VAL A 910 11.79 29.69 -8.48
C VAL A 910 12.88 29.71 -7.42
N VAL A 911 14.13 29.72 -7.88
CA VAL A 911 15.34 29.71 -7.03
C VAL A 911 15.69 31.14 -6.62
N ALA A 912 15.62 32.09 -7.57
CA ALA A 912 15.92 33.48 -7.32
C ALA A 912 15.22 34.38 -8.35
N THR A 913 14.98 35.65 -7.99
CA THR A 913 14.45 36.67 -8.91
C THR A 913 15.26 37.95 -8.75
N ALA A 914 15.62 38.55 -9.88
CA ALA A 914 16.33 39.81 -9.97
C ALA A 914 15.59 40.76 -10.92
N THR A 915 15.84 42.06 -10.76
CA THR A 915 15.37 43.10 -11.68
C THR A 915 16.59 43.74 -12.32
N THR A 916 16.57 43.95 -13.64
CA THR A 916 17.72 44.51 -14.36
C THR A 916 17.96 45.99 -14.03
N GLY A 917 19.24 46.39 -13.95
CA GLY A 917 19.66 47.78 -13.77
C GLY A 917 19.53 48.64 -15.03
N GLU A 918 19.94 49.92 -14.96
CA GLU A 918 19.89 50.86 -16.11
C GLU A 918 20.73 50.40 -17.31
N ASP A 919 21.74 49.57 -17.08
CA ASP A 919 22.60 48.95 -18.10
C ASP A 919 22.11 47.56 -18.54
N GLY A 920 20.94 47.14 -18.07
CA GLY A 920 20.31 45.85 -18.39
C GLY A 920 20.91 44.66 -17.64
N ALA A 921 21.85 44.87 -16.71
CA ALA A 921 22.55 43.80 -16.03
C ALA A 921 21.70 43.14 -14.91
N TYR A 922 21.88 41.82 -14.74
CA TYR A 922 21.35 41.04 -13.63
C TYR A 922 22.40 40.06 -13.11
N ALA A 923 22.27 39.67 -11.83
CA ALA A 923 23.14 38.70 -11.18
C ALA A 923 22.38 37.86 -10.15
N PHE A 924 22.71 36.58 -10.10
CA PHE A 924 22.33 35.63 -9.05
C PHE A 924 23.60 35.11 -8.39
N THR A 925 23.65 35.08 -7.06
CA THR A 925 24.79 34.60 -6.28
C THR A 925 24.38 33.47 -5.36
N ASP A 926 25.36 32.72 -4.85
CA ASP A 926 25.16 31.59 -3.91
C ASP A 926 24.29 30.46 -4.48
N LEU A 927 24.45 30.17 -5.79
CA LEU A 927 23.76 29.09 -6.47
C LEU A 927 24.48 27.75 -6.28
N GLU A 928 23.69 26.68 -6.23
CA GLU A 928 24.21 25.31 -6.28
C GLU A 928 24.62 24.94 -7.72
N ALA A 929 25.48 23.95 -7.87
CA ALA A 929 25.78 23.41 -9.19
C ALA A 929 24.62 22.54 -9.67
N GLY A 930 24.10 22.81 -10.87
CA GLY A 930 22.91 22.13 -11.39
C GLY A 930 22.38 22.73 -12.69
N ASP A 931 21.32 22.12 -13.20
CA ASP A 931 20.61 22.60 -14.37
C ASP A 931 19.51 23.59 -13.96
N TYR A 932 19.53 24.76 -14.59
CA TYR A 932 18.60 25.86 -14.36
C TYR A 932 18.00 26.34 -15.68
N SER A 933 16.95 27.15 -15.58
CA SER A 933 16.41 27.95 -16.68
C SER A 933 16.30 29.40 -16.22
N VAL A 934 16.84 30.32 -17.01
CA VAL A 934 16.67 31.75 -16.77
C VAL A 934 15.50 32.25 -17.60
N VAL A 935 14.52 32.87 -16.95
CA VAL A 935 13.31 33.40 -17.56
C VAL A 935 13.30 34.92 -17.39
N ALA A 936 13.35 35.66 -18.49
CA ALA A 936 13.19 37.12 -18.46
C ALA A 936 11.75 37.50 -18.84
N SER A 937 11.12 38.39 -18.07
CA SER A 937 9.73 38.81 -18.19
C SER A 937 9.60 40.34 -18.07
N GLY A 938 8.74 40.92 -18.92
CA GLY A 938 8.64 42.38 -19.16
C GLY A 938 8.21 42.70 -20.61
N TYR A 939 8.45 41.74 -21.51
CA TYR A 939 7.94 41.57 -22.88
C TYR A 939 7.51 40.08 -23.02
N PRO A 940 7.09 39.54 -24.19
CA PRO A 940 6.82 38.10 -24.31
C PRO A 940 7.97 37.27 -23.71
N PRO A 941 7.69 36.38 -22.73
CA PRO A 941 8.74 35.78 -21.92
C PRO A 941 9.60 34.82 -22.74
N VAL A 942 10.91 34.89 -22.53
CA VAL A 942 11.89 33.96 -23.12
C VAL A 942 12.52 33.17 -21.98
N ALA A 943 12.53 31.84 -22.11
CA ALA A 943 13.17 30.92 -21.19
C ALA A 943 14.38 30.28 -21.89
N SER A 944 15.56 30.40 -21.28
CA SER A 944 16.79 29.85 -21.80
C SER A 944 17.39 28.85 -20.81
N PRO A 945 17.71 27.61 -21.24
CA PRO A 945 18.34 26.63 -20.37
C PRO A 945 19.78 27.05 -20.05
N LEU A 946 20.22 26.76 -18.82
CA LEU A 946 21.51 27.16 -18.27
C LEU A 946 22.04 26.04 -17.37
N GLN A 947 23.25 25.56 -17.64
CA GLN A 947 23.95 24.65 -16.74
C GLN A 947 24.95 25.45 -15.90
N VAL A 948 24.84 25.37 -14.57
CA VAL A 948 25.72 26.07 -13.64
C VAL A 948 26.66 25.05 -13.00
N ASP A 949 27.94 25.18 -13.30
CA ASP A 949 29.01 24.37 -12.68
C ASP A 949 29.64 25.16 -11.51
N GLY A 950 30.52 24.52 -10.73
CA GLY A 950 31.14 25.10 -9.53
C GLY A 950 31.99 26.38 -9.74
N ALA A 951 32.14 26.86 -10.98
CA ALA A 951 32.81 28.12 -11.33
C ALA A 951 31.84 29.29 -11.58
N GLY A 952 30.52 29.06 -11.65
CA GLY A 952 29.53 30.07 -12.09
C GLY A 952 29.50 30.28 -13.60
N VAL A 953 28.54 31.10 -14.07
CA VAL A 953 28.36 31.47 -15.47
C VAL A 953 28.31 32.99 -15.60
N GLU A 954 29.28 33.57 -16.31
CA GLU A 954 29.32 34.99 -16.63
C GLU A 954 28.93 35.23 -18.10
N GLY A 955 28.23 36.34 -18.37
CA GLY A 955 27.87 36.77 -19.73
C GLY A 955 26.70 36.03 -20.37
N PHE A 956 25.75 35.54 -19.56
CA PHE A 956 24.53 34.89 -20.08
C PHE A 956 23.50 35.95 -20.51
N ASP A 957 23.67 36.49 -21.71
CA ASP A 957 22.79 37.56 -22.22
C ASP A 957 21.46 37.01 -22.77
N ILE A 958 20.37 37.75 -22.53
CA ILE A 958 19.01 37.39 -22.96
C ILE A 958 18.45 38.49 -23.87
N GLU A 959 18.00 38.11 -25.06
CA GLU A 959 17.29 39.01 -25.99
C GLU A 959 15.78 38.81 -25.89
N LEU A 960 15.04 39.89 -25.66
CA LEU A 960 13.57 39.91 -25.69
C LEU A 960 13.09 40.57 -26.99
N ARG A 961 12.12 39.95 -27.68
CA ARG A 961 11.51 40.46 -28.92
C ARG A 961 10.07 40.89 -28.71
N HIS A 962 9.65 41.97 -29.33
CA HIS A 962 8.25 42.42 -29.29
C HIS A 962 7.38 41.56 -30.23
N SER A 963 6.10 41.38 -29.92
CA SER A 963 5.17 40.56 -30.71
C SER A 963 4.88 41.08 -32.13
N ASP A 964 5.27 42.31 -32.46
CA ASP A 964 5.05 42.95 -33.76
C ASP A 964 6.34 42.99 -34.63
N GLU A 965 7.41 42.31 -34.21
CA GLU A 965 8.64 41.99 -34.98
C GLU A 965 8.73 40.48 -35.28
#